data_AF-A0A844GFP0-F1
#
_entry.id   AF-A0A844GFP0-F1
#
_cell.length_a   1.000
_cell.length_b   1.000
_cell.length_c   1.000
_cell.angle_alpha   90.00
_cell.angle_beta   90.00
_cell.angle_gamma   90.00
#
_symmetry.space_group_name_H-M   'P 1'
#
loop_
_entity.id
_entity.type
_entity.pdbx_description
1 polymer ?
#
loop_
_entity_poly.entity_id
_entity_poly.type
_entity_poly.pdbx_seq_one_letter_code
_entity_poly.pdbx_strand_id
1 'polypeptide(L)'
;MKKNLKIPGLMAGLVMAAVIATVPAHAGEFSDGNEFAAGEKFTDAIQGNVDEEKEIISDNENVPDVQDENGEEAVGATNLEDFVINNGVLVEYNGTASEVTIPQNVTKINYDVFKNHTELQKVVLNGCTVEIESEAFRDCSGLKTIEGTGNITSIESQAFEGCSALESIEGTETIRYIGYAAFSGCTAFKGFVFTENLLTLRDDAFAGCKSLENIVFPESLQEIGTVVFEDAAVQKLTFLCEYKKGMFEGGTTKELIVTKGDFGEIKEGYSMIGSDFVEMKELEKVTIGSEVTLIGQEVFDGCENLSEVNIEEGKVERIGEAAFRGCKSLKEIVLPAKITSIGGGIFADSGIAKVTMEGVTEIPSAAFAGCKNLTSFSFDNIKSIGRGSFRDCENLKEVIIPETVEEIQYEYEDSPFENCGAERVVIKNELMSTECFDGEVKLKEIVAEAGVVEGSFPNLETLVIGEKVSVIGRIEAENLKSLQLGGNKDTNMEWAGFSDIKSLEKVVISGSVEITEAMFENCENLTSVTITGEVSRIGAWAFAGTGLTELEIPESVTELGDSFIFETKPEKLVLGADVTYDSMTFNGVDFTDLQELQILSGEISESLFECERFEKDLKLKIGPNVTSIGRRAFFECKQLVSVEFEEGKLETIGDGAFVHCTSLTKVDIPACVKEIGEMAFSDTGIKSVSFKEGLKRIGKAAFATCPYLREASIPKSVESIGDYAFGIRAYTAQVGNEKPYTAYEPYEEGFTIIGYGGTEAERYAEDTPGITFVDLDGNSKKSLKTATVSGLSAKYYTGKSLKPSVTVTLKRKKLVLNKDYKVTYKNNTNIGQAIVTITGIGKYTGSISRNFTIRIKNNSTYTAGKLKYTITNADTTGKGTVTLTAATNKTTVTSLTVPSTVKIGGKSFKVTAIGKKAFSGAKKLKKVVIGKYVTYIGQEAFSGNTALTTVSCSCTSLNYIGKKAFYGDKKLSSVTLKTTKLTSSKTGSDAFKNIKSTCKFKVPASKVKTYQKLLISRGAGSKIKVTK
;
A
#
# COMPACT_ATOMS: atom_id res chain seq x y z
N MET A 1 -19.03 -18.86 8.55
CA MET A 1 -20.51 -18.85 8.62
C MET A 1 -21.08 -18.83 7.20
N LYS A 2 -22.14 -19.58 6.87
CA LYS A 2 -22.87 -19.41 5.60
C LYS A 2 -23.98 -18.35 5.76
N LYS A 3 -24.03 -17.32 4.90
CA LYS A 3 -25.25 -16.88 4.19
C LYS A 3 -25.06 -15.65 3.29
N ASN A 4 -25.53 -15.82 2.05
CA ASN A 4 -26.25 -14.83 1.22
C ASN A 4 -25.54 -13.54 0.76
N LEU A 5 -25.24 -13.49 -0.54
CA LEU A 5 -25.82 -12.46 -1.41
C LEU A 5 -26.23 -13.05 -2.78
N LYS A 6 -27.16 -12.36 -3.46
CA LYS A 6 -27.90 -12.75 -4.69
C LYS A 6 -28.75 -11.52 -5.11
N ILE A 7 -29.11 -11.19 -6.35
CA ILE A 7 -29.04 -11.72 -7.74
C ILE A 7 -28.97 -10.44 -8.66
N PRO A 8 -29.30 -10.39 -9.98
CA PRO A 8 -29.25 -11.31 -11.14
C PRO A 8 -28.73 -10.71 -12.49
N GLY A 9 -28.56 -11.56 -13.51
CA GLY A 9 -28.70 -11.23 -14.96
C GLY A 9 -27.46 -11.55 -15.80
N LEU A 10 -27.50 -12.16 -17.01
CA LEU A 10 -28.56 -12.69 -17.91
C LEU A 10 -28.24 -14.19 -18.22
N MET A 11 -29.19 -15.13 -18.41
CA MET A 11 -29.93 -15.49 -19.64
C MET A 11 -29.06 -15.57 -20.94
N ALA A 12 -29.07 -16.65 -21.75
CA ALA A 12 -29.68 -17.99 -21.63
C ALA A 12 -29.21 -18.97 -22.74
N GLY A 13 -29.26 -20.28 -22.45
CA GLY A 13 -29.43 -21.37 -23.45
C GLY A 13 -28.18 -22.20 -23.77
N LEU A 14 -28.26 -23.52 -24.03
CA LEU A 14 -29.32 -24.54 -23.84
C LEU A 14 -28.56 -25.87 -23.49
N VAL A 15 -28.95 -26.67 -22.49
CA VAL A 15 -29.81 -27.89 -22.65
C VAL A 15 -29.23 -28.89 -23.68
N MET A 16 -28.91 -30.16 -23.38
CA MET A 16 -29.26 -31.03 -22.24
C MET A 16 -28.19 -32.10 -22.00
N ALA A 17 -27.99 -32.52 -20.75
CA ALA A 17 -27.31 -33.78 -20.42
C ALA A 17 -28.32 -34.80 -19.86
N ALA A 18 -28.19 -36.07 -20.25
CA ALA A 18 -28.79 -37.22 -19.58
C ALA A 18 -27.79 -38.41 -19.71
N VAL A 19 -27.10 -38.94 -18.70
CA VAL A 19 -27.44 -39.37 -17.31
C VAL A 19 -27.50 -40.91 -17.21
N ILE A 20 -26.51 -41.47 -16.50
CA ILE A 20 -26.48 -42.78 -15.80
C ILE A 20 -26.44 -44.07 -16.66
N ALA A 21 -25.32 -44.82 -16.54
CA ALA A 21 -25.29 -46.05 -15.72
C ALA A 21 -23.86 -46.67 -15.63
N THR A 22 -23.41 -46.99 -14.41
CA THR A 22 -22.21 -47.79 -14.11
C THR A 22 -22.56 -49.25 -13.82
N VAL A 23 -21.85 -50.22 -14.41
CA VAL A 23 -21.65 -51.57 -13.84
C VAL A 23 -20.27 -52.13 -14.28
N PRO A 24 -19.41 -52.63 -13.36
CA PRO A 24 -18.15 -53.30 -13.69
C PRO A 24 -18.17 -54.82 -13.40
N ALA A 25 -17.54 -55.63 -14.28
CA ALA A 25 -17.01 -57.00 -14.04
C ALA A 25 -16.39 -57.53 -15.36
N HIS A 26 -15.08 -57.80 -15.49
CA HIS A 26 -14.25 -58.89 -14.95
C HIS A 26 -14.03 -60.09 -15.92
N ALA A 27 -12.74 -60.39 -16.14
CA ALA A 27 -12.12 -61.68 -16.55
C ALA A 27 -12.33 -62.23 -17.98
N GLY A 28 -11.22 -62.69 -18.59
CA GLY A 28 -11.24 -63.60 -19.75
C GLY A 28 -10.06 -63.49 -20.72
N GLU A 29 -8.85 -63.91 -20.34
CA GLU A 29 -7.85 -64.36 -21.34
C GLU A 29 -8.36 -65.63 -22.03
N PHE A 30 -8.13 -65.81 -23.35
CA PHE A 30 -7.61 -67.06 -23.95
C PHE A 30 -7.44 -66.98 -25.49
N SER A 31 -6.20 -67.26 -25.93
CA SER A 31 -5.73 -67.96 -27.16
C SER A 31 -6.30 -67.69 -28.56
N ASP A 32 -5.36 -67.39 -29.48
CA ASP A 32 -5.03 -68.08 -30.76
C ASP A 32 -6.14 -68.65 -31.68
N GLY A 33 -6.03 -68.39 -32.99
CA GLY A 33 -6.69 -69.23 -34.01
C GLY A 33 -6.78 -68.70 -35.45
N ASN A 34 -5.68 -68.79 -36.20
CA ASN A 34 -5.53 -69.07 -37.64
C ASN A 34 -6.62 -68.77 -38.73
N GLU A 35 -6.08 -68.30 -39.86
CA GLU A 35 -6.36 -68.70 -41.27
C GLU A 35 -7.61 -68.23 -42.05
N PHE A 36 -7.31 -67.48 -43.11
CA PHE A 36 -7.84 -67.55 -44.49
C PHE A 36 -9.26 -68.12 -44.74
N ALA A 37 -10.12 -67.27 -45.31
CA ALA A 37 -11.15 -67.69 -46.27
C ALA A 37 -11.30 -66.62 -47.37
N ALA A 38 -11.28 -67.05 -48.63
CA ALA A 38 -11.40 -66.16 -49.79
C ALA A 38 -12.85 -66.06 -50.29
N GLY A 39 -13.24 -64.86 -50.70
CA GLY A 39 -14.32 -64.58 -51.66
C GLY A 39 -15.77 -64.67 -51.15
N GLU A 40 -16.53 -63.58 -51.33
CA GLU A 40 -17.66 -63.64 -52.27
C GLU A 40 -18.10 -62.27 -52.79
N LYS A 41 -18.72 -62.32 -53.96
CA LYS A 41 -19.23 -61.24 -54.82
C LYS A 41 -20.10 -60.21 -54.10
N PHE A 42 -20.11 -58.99 -54.64
CA PHE A 42 -21.36 -58.22 -54.77
C PHE A 42 -21.60 -57.81 -56.22
N THR A 43 -22.86 -57.91 -56.63
CA THR A 43 -23.38 -57.53 -57.95
C THR A 43 -24.16 -56.21 -57.87
N ASP A 44 -24.63 -55.79 -59.04
CA ASP A 44 -25.65 -54.76 -59.28
C ASP A 44 -25.17 -53.30 -59.29
N ALA A 45 -25.69 -52.41 -60.13
CA ALA A 45 -26.34 -52.54 -61.45
C ALA A 45 -26.61 -51.12 -61.99
N ILE A 46 -26.27 -50.82 -63.26
CA ILE A 46 -26.99 -49.77 -64.02
C ILE A 46 -27.31 -50.28 -65.44
N GLN A 47 -28.61 -50.45 -65.67
CA GLN A 47 -29.25 -50.73 -66.95
C GLN A 47 -29.25 -49.47 -67.84
N GLY A 48 -28.99 -49.56 -69.15
CA GLY A 48 -28.83 -48.34 -69.97
C GLY A 48 -28.92 -48.42 -71.50
N ASN A 49 -29.81 -49.26 -72.04
CA ASN A 49 -30.28 -49.30 -73.45
C ASN A 49 -29.29 -49.57 -74.61
N VAL A 50 -29.71 -50.54 -75.42
CA VAL A 50 -29.33 -50.78 -76.82
C VAL A 50 -30.09 -49.81 -77.72
N ASP A 51 -29.51 -49.39 -78.85
CA ASP A 51 -30.22 -49.28 -80.12
C ASP A 51 -29.26 -49.50 -81.31
N GLU A 52 -29.80 -50.03 -82.41
CA GLU A 52 -29.06 -50.55 -83.57
C GLU A 52 -28.73 -49.45 -84.61
N GLU A 53 -27.69 -49.63 -85.45
CA GLU A 53 -27.87 -49.94 -86.90
C GLU A 53 -26.57 -49.97 -87.74
N LYS A 54 -26.30 -51.17 -88.30
CA LYS A 54 -25.95 -51.48 -89.70
C LYS A 54 -24.60 -51.09 -90.35
N GLU A 55 -24.06 -52.13 -91.00
CA GLU A 55 -22.98 -52.17 -91.99
C GLU A 55 -23.22 -51.29 -93.23
N ILE A 56 -22.13 -50.81 -93.85
CA ILE A 56 -21.93 -50.89 -95.32
C ILE A 56 -20.48 -51.30 -95.62
N ILE A 57 -20.32 -52.27 -96.51
CA ILE A 57 -19.03 -52.75 -97.07
C ILE A 57 -18.73 -52.03 -98.39
N SER A 58 -17.47 -51.68 -98.69
CA SER A 58 -16.76 -52.05 -99.94
C SER A 58 -15.55 -51.16 -100.33
N ASP A 59 -14.47 -51.85 -100.69
CA ASP A 59 -13.62 -51.64 -101.87
C ASP A 59 -12.68 -50.41 -102.03
N ASN A 60 -11.40 -50.68 -101.78
CA ASN A 60 -10.37 -50.89 -102.84
C ASN A 60 -9.31 -49.78 -103.15
N GLU A 61 -8.10 -50.29 -103.41
CA GLU A 61 -6.93 -49.74 -104.16
C GLU A 61 -5.71 -49.10 -103.46
N ASN A 62 -4.62 -49.88 -103.51
CA ASN A 62 -3.26 -49.54 -103.95
C ASN A 62 -2.50 -48.36 -103.30
N VAL A 63 -1.58 -48.74 -102.41
CA VAL A 63 -0.30 -48.06 -102.20
C VAL A 63 0.65 -48.38 -103.38
N PRO A 64 1.40 -47.40 -103.92
CA PRO A 64 2.63 -47.65 -104.64
C PRO A 64 3.88 -47.34 -103.80
N ASP A 65 4.83 -48.26 -103.92
CA ASP A 65 6.17 -48.30 -103.31
C ASP A 65 7.09 -47.16 -103.79
N VAL A 66 7.97 -46.67 -102.91
CA VAL A 66 9.16 -45.88 -103.26
C VAL A 66 10.30 -46.27 -102.32
N GLN A 67 11.23 -47.05 -102.85
CA GLN A 67 12.56 -47.25 -102.28
C GLN A 67 13.38 -45.96 -102.43
N ASP A 68 14.31 -45.72 -101.52
CA ASP A 68 15.62 -45.18 -101.93
C ASP A 68 16.73 -45.64 -100.99
N GLU A 69 17.91 -45.80 -101.58
CA GLU A 69 19.06 -46.50 -101.01
C GLU A 69 19.98 -45.55 -100.23
N ASN A 70 20.57 -46.01 -99.12
CA ASN A 70 21.98 -45.78 -98.73
C ASN A 70 22.26 -46.47 -97.38
N GLY A 71 23.23 -47.39 -97.34
CA GLY A 71 23.48 -48.23 -96.18
C GLY A 71 24.56 -47.72 -95.22
N GLU A 72 24.27 -47.79 -93.93
CA GLU A 72 25.24 -48.09 -92.88
C GLU A 72 24.77 -49.36 -92.13
N GLU A 73 25.70 -50.19 -91.66
CA GLU A 73 25.40 -51.53 -91.12
C GLU A 73 24.71 -51.45 -89.75
N ALA A 74 23.42 -51.78 -89.69
CA ALA A 74 22.72 -52.03 -88.43
C ALA A 74 22.99 -53.48 -87.95
N VAL A 75 23.73 -53.61 -86.84
CA VAL A 75 23.82 -54.87 -86.08
C VAL A 75 22.52 -55.04 -85.31
N GLY A 76 21.62 -55.88 -85.82
CA GLY A 76 20.28 -56.04 -85.28
C GLY A 76 19.37 -56.69 -86.33
N ALA A 77 19.70 -57.92 -86.74
CA ALA A 77 18.96 -58.63 -87.76
C ALA A 77 17.61 -59.11 -87.21
N THR A 78 16.60 -58.25 -87.25
CA THR A 78 15.19 -58.66 -87.09
C THR A 78 14.80 -59.55 -88.25
N ASN A 79 14.73 -60.86 -87.99
CA ASN A 79 14.14 -61.79 -88.93
C ASN A 79 12.63 -61.53 -88.94
N LEU A 80 12.10 -60.93 -90.02
CA LEU A 80 10.68 -60.58 -90.11
C LEU A 80 9.75 -61.81 -90.02
N GLU A 81 10.27 -63.01 -90.31
CA GLU A 81 9.56 -64.29 -90.13
C GLU A 81 9.30 -64.65 -88.65
N ASP A 82 10.04 -64.05 -87.70
CA ASP A 82 9.86 -64.31 -86.27
C ASP A 82 8.62 -63.59 -85.69
N PHE A 83 8.03 -62.64 -86.42
CA PHE A 83 6.87 -61.84 -86.00
C PHE A 83 5.60 -62.27 -86.75
N VAL A 84 4.53 -62.61 -86.02
CA VAL A 84 3.21 -62.83 -86.61
C VAL A 84 2.39 -61.55 -86.49
N ILE A 85 2.25 -60.80 -87.59
CA ILE A 85 1.52 -59.52 -87.62
C ILE A 85 0.24 -59.64 -88.45
N ASN A 86 -0.92 -59.44 -87.83
CA ASN A 86 -2.24 -59.48 -88.45
C ASN A 86 -2.90 -58.10 -88.43
N ASN A 87 -3.09 -57.48 -89.60
CA ASN A 87 -3.71 -56.15 -89.74
C ASN A 87 -3.11 -55.06 -88.82
N GLY A 88 -1.79 -55.09 -88.62
CA GLY A 88 -1.06 -54.17 -87.73
C GLY A 88 -1.00 -54.60 -86.25
N VAL A 89 -1.68 -55.68 -85.86
CA VAL A 89 -1.53 -56.26 -84.52
C VAL A 89 -0.43 -57.30 -84.55
N LEU A 90 0.63 -57.12 -83.77
CA LEU A 90 1.61 -58.16 -83.48
C LEU A 90 0.98 -59.15 -82.50
N VAL A 91 0.74 -60.40 -82.93
CA VAL A 91 0.00 -61.41 -82.15
C VAL A 91 0.86 -62.52 -81.57
N GLU A 92 2.09 -62.71 -82.06
CA GLU A 92 3.01 -63.76 -81.61
C GLU A 92 4.45 -63.39 -82.02
N TYR A 93 5.43 -63.69 -81.15
CA TYR A 93 6.86 -63.62 -81.47
C TYR A 93 7.52 -64.97 -81.19
N ASN A 94 8.22 -65.51 -82.18
CA ASN A 94 8.86 -66.85 -82.14
C ASN A 94 10.40 -66.78 -82.13
N GLY A 95 10.97 -65.58 -82.05
CA GLY A 95 12.41 -65.37 -82.08
C GLY A 95 13.09 -65.55 -80.71
N THR A 96 14.42 -65.50 -80.70
CA THR A 96 15.25 -65.60 -79.48
C THR A 96 16.28 -64.47 -79.38
N ALA A 97 16.05 -63.37 -80.10
CA ALA A 97 16.98 -62.25 -80.15
C ALA A 97 16.97 -61.44 -78.84
N SER A 98 18.15 -61.01 -78.39
CA SER A 98 18.27 -60.10 -77.24
C SER A 98 17.88 -58.65 -77.57
N GLU A 99 17.71 -58.31 -78.84
CA GLU A 99 17.24 -57.02 -79.32
C GLU A 99 16.23 -57.24 -80.45
N VAL A 100 15.06 -56.61 -80.36
CA VAL A 100 14.00 -56.68 -81.37
C VAL A 100 13.59 -55.28 -81.84
N THR A 101 13.40 -55.09 -83.13
CA THR A 101 12.87 -53.85 -83.71
C THR A 101 11.43 -54.08 -84.16
N ILE A 102 10.48 -53.37 -83.56
CA ILE A 102 9.06 -53.43 -83.92
C ILE A 102 8.85 -52.66 -85.25
N PRO A 103 8.26 -53.29 -86.29
CA PRO A 103 8.04 -52.63 -87.58
C PRO A 103 7.04 -51.46 -87.54
N GLN A 104 7.23 -50.48 -88.43
CA GLN A 104 6.39 -49.26 -88.54
C GLN A 104 4.89 -49.51 -88.71
N ASN A 105 4.50 -50.65 -89.29
CA ASN A 105 3.09 -51.00 -89.52
C ASN A 105 2.41 -51.66 -88.30
N VAL A 106 3.11 -51.86 -87.19
CA VAL A 106 2.51 -52.35 -85.94
C VAL A 106 1.81 -51.19 -85.23
N THR A 107 0.54 -51.37 -84.92
CA THR A 107 -0.31 -50.44 -84.15
C THR A 107 -0.69 -50.98 -82.78
N LYS A 108 -0.46 -52.28 -82.53
CA LYS A 108 -0.75 -52.95 -81.25
C LYS A 108 0.19 -54.12 -81.03
N ILE A 109 0.75 -54.22 -79.83
CA ILE A 109 1.43 -55.42 -79.33
C ILE A 109 0.39 -56.16 -78.47
N ASN A 110 -0.01 -57.35 -78.89
CA ASN A 110 -1.14 -58.09 -78.29
C ASN A 110 -0.79 -58.74 -76.94
N TYR A 111 -1.80 -59.31 -76.30
CA TYR A 111 -1.68 -60.11 -75.08
C TYR A 111 -0.57 -61.17 -75.20
N ASP A 112 0.27 -61.30 -74.16
CA ASP A 112 1.21 -62.42 -73.95
C ASP A 112 2.39 -62.56 -74.96
N VAL A 113 2.51 -61.65 -75.95
CA VAL A 113 3.41 -61.79 -77.12
C VAL A 113 4.88 -62.09 -76.78
N PHE A 114 5.45 -61.38 -75.81
CA PHE A 114 6.85 -61.52 -75.38
C PHE A 114 6.97 -62.11 -73.97
N LYS A 115 5.90 -62.57 -73.32
CA LYS A 115 5.97 -63.03 -71.93
C LYS A 115 7.04 -64.12 -71.72
N ASN A 116 7.70 -64.10 -70.57
CA ASN A 116 8.82 -64.98 -70.19
C ASN A 116 10.05 -64.93 -71.13
N HIS A 117 10.19 -63.95 -72.03
CA HIS A 117 11.39 -63.80 -72.86
C HIS A 117 12.56 -63.21 -72.06
N THR A 118 13.13 -64.00 -71.14
CA THR A 118 14.20 -63.57 -70.22
C THR A 118 15.52 -63.19 -70.90
N GLU A 119 15.74 -63.61 -72.15
CA GLU A 119 16.92 -63.25 -72.96
C GLU A 119 16.76 -61.90 -73.69
N LEU A 120 15.53 -61.40 -73.84
CA LEU A 120 15.24 -60.13 -74.48
C LEU A 120 15.75 -58.99 -73.59
N GLN A 121 16.69 -58.19 -74.08
CA GLN A 121 17.28 -57.06 -73.35
C GLN A 121 16.80 -55.70 -73.87
N LYS A 122 16.30 -55.63 -75.11
CA LYS A 122 16.02 -54.36 -75.78
C LYS A 122 14.90 -54.45 -76.81
N VAL A 123 14.00 -53.47 -76.81
CA VAL A 123 12.96 -53.29 -77.82
C VAL A 123 13.14 -51.93 -78.48
N VAL A 124 13.15 -51.89 -79.82
CA VAL A 124 13.24 -50.65 -80.60
C VAL A 124 11.92 -50.39 -81.31
N LEU A 125 11.22 -49.33 -80.93
CA LEU A 125 10.03 -48.84 -81.62
C LEU A 125 10.45 -47.97 -82.81
N ASN A 126 10.50 -48.55 -84.01
CA ASN A 126 10.86 -47.83 -85.22
C ASN A 126 9.62 -47.13 -85.80
N GLY A 127 9.38 -45.88 -85.43
CA GLY A 127 8.35 -45.00 -86.02
C GLY A 127 6.88 -45.47 -85.91
N CYS A 128 6.62 -46.57 -85.23
CA CYS A 128 5.28 -47.10 -84.95
C CYS A 128 4.62 -46.38 -83.77
N THR A 129 3.28 -46.27 -83.78
CA THR A 129 2.51 -45.84 -82.61
C THR A 129 1.70 -47.02 -82.10
N VAL A 130 1.97 -47.49 -80.88
CA VAL A 130 1.47 -48.78 -80.37
C VAL A 130 0.65 -48.68 -79.10
N GLU A 131 -0.42 -49.47 -79.05
CA GLU A 131 -1.06 -49.91 -77.79
C GLU A 131 -0.33 -51.19 -77.31
N ILE A 132 0.03 -51.26 -76.03
CA ILE A 132 0.68 -52.43 -75.42
C ILE A 132 -0.35 -53.14 -74.53
N GLU A 133 -0.82 -54.30 -74.99
CA GLU A 133 -1.87 -55.09 -74.33
C GLU A 133 -1.39 -55.82 -73.06
N SER A 134 -2.34 -56.43 -72.36
CA SER A 134 -2.09 -57.01 -71.03
C SER A 134 -1.07 -58.15 -71.09
N GLU A 135 -0.21 -58.26 -70.06
CA GLU A 135 0.87 -59.27 -69.96
C GLU A 135 1.88 -59.31 -71.15
N ALA A 136 1.88 -58.34 -72.07
CA ALA A 136 2.63 -58.40 -73.34
C ALA A 136 4.14 -58.66 -73.20
N PHE A 137 4.79 -58.16 -72.15
CA PHE A 137 6.21 -58.36 -71.83
C PHE A 137 6.40 -58.95 -70.41
N ARG A 138 5.37 -59.53 -69.81
CA ARG A 138 5.42 -60.02 -68.42
C ARG A 138 6.54 -61.05 -68.21
N ASP A 139 7.22 -60.99 -67.08
CA ASP A 139 8.39 -61.79 -66.71
C ASP A 139 9.59 -61.71 -67.70
N CYS A 140 9.67 -60.66 -68.54
CA CYS A 140 10.88 -60.34 -69.33
C CYS A 140 12.01 -59.78 -68.43
N SER A 141 12.47 -60.57 -67.48
CA SER A 141 13.47 -60.17 -66.48
C SER A 141 14.83 -59.72 -67.02
N GLY A 142 15.12 -59.97 -68.31
CA GLY A 142 16.31 -59.44 -69.00
C GLY A 142 16.13 -58.06 -69.66
N LEU A 143 14.88 -57.61 -69.86
CA LEU A 143 14.56 -56.40 -70.64
C LEU A 143 15.03 -55.16 -69.90
N LYS A 144 15.90 -54.36 -70.54
CA LYS A 144 16.48 -53.14 -69.96
C LYS A 144 15.89 -51.86 -70.56
N THR A 145 15.68 -51.82 -71.87
CA THR A 145 15.27 -50.59 -72.55
C THR A 145 14.22 -50.83 -73.62
N ILE A 146 13.27 -49.90 -73.69
CA ILE A 146 12.46 -49.67 -74.88
C ILE A 146 12.83 -48.29 -75.42
N GLU A 147 13.31 -48.21 -76.65
CA GLU A 147 13.85 -46.98 -77.25
C GLU A 147 13.36 -46.77 -78.68
N GLY A 148 13.63 -45.61 -79.27
CA GLY A 148 13.42 -45.33 -80.70
C GLY A 148 12.48 -44.17 -80.98
N THR A 149 12.01 -44.10 -82.23
CA THR A 149 11.21 -42.97 -82.75
C THR A 149 9.70 -43.20 -82.75
N GLY A 150 9.25 -44.35 -82.22
CA GLY A 150 7.85 -44.68 -82.04
C GLY A 150 7.23 -44.07 -80.78
N ASN A 151 5.90 -44.24 -80.64
CA ASN A 151 5.11 -43.72 -79.53
C ASN A 151 4.26 -44.83 -78.89
N ILE A 152 3.94 -44.69 -77.61
CA ILE A 152 3.06 -45.59 -76.86
C ILE A 152 1.79 -44.83 -76.47
N THR A 153 0.60 -45.38 -76.74
CA THR A 153 -0.70 -44.73 -76.45
C THR A 153 -1.41 -45.28 -75.22
N SER A 154 -1.27 -46.58 -74.96
CA SER A 154 -1.71 -47.22 -73.70
C SER A 154 -0.76 -48.35 -73.32
N ILE A 155 -0.69 -48.61 -72.01
CA ILE A 155 -0.03 -49.78 -71.41
C ILE A 155 -1.07 -50.45 -70.55
N GLU A 156 -1.53 -51.63 -70.95
CA GLU A 156 -2.58 -52.37 -70.27
C GLU A 156 -2.04 -53.15 -69.05
N SER A 157 -2.93 -53.88 -68.37
CA SER A 157 -2.63 -54.54 -67.09
C SER A 157 -1.48 -55.55 -67.19
N GLN A 158 -0.57 -55.51 -66.22
CA GLN A 158 0.56 -56.43 -66.07
C GLN A 158 1.52 -56.47 -67.28
N ALA A 159 1.45 -55.48 -68.19
CA ALA A 159 2.20 -55.47 -69.44
C ALA A 159 3.72 -55.66 -69.27
N PHE A 160 4.31 -55.11 -68.21
CA PHE A 160 5.73 -55.24 -67.84
C PHE A 160 5.94 -55.83 -66.44
N GLU A 161 4.95 -56.49 -65.85
CA GLU A 161 5.11 -57.13 -64.53
C GLU A 161 6.32 -58.07 -64.55
N GLY A 162 7.19 -58.01 -63.54
CA GLY A 162 8.37 -58.88 -63.43
C GLY A 162 9.57 -58.49 -64.31
N CYS A 163 9.51 -57.38 -65.06
CA CYS A 163 10.65 -56.86 -65.85
C CYS A 163 11.72 -56.20 -64.95
N SER A 164 12.33 -56.98 -64.05
CA SER A 164 13.19 -56.49 -62.96
C SER A 164 14.44 -55.73 -63.40
N ALA A 165 14.93 -55.97 -64.62
CA ALA A 165 16.07 -55.26 -65.23
C ALA A 165 15.69 -54.01 -66.04
N LEU A 166 14.40 -53.67 -66.19
CA LEU A 166 13.94 -52.55 -67.01
C LEU A 166 14.40 -51.23 -66.39
N GLU A 167 15.20 -50.45 -67.12
CA GLU A 167 15.75 -49.16 -66.67
C GLU A 167 14.93 -47.98 -67.22
N SER A 168 14.55 -48.01 -68.51
CA SER A 168 13.89 -46.89 -69.20
C SER A 168 12.98 -47.28 -70.38
N ILE A 169 11.98 -46.44 -70.65
CA ILE A 169 11.08 -46.51 -71.82
C ILE A 169 11.01 -45.13 -72.48
N GLU A 170 11.24 -45.05 -73.79
CA GLU A 170 11.03 -43.87 -74.63
C GLU A 170 9.65 -43.90 -75.33
N GLY A 171 9.27 -42.80 -76.00
CA GLY A 171 7.98 -42.72 -76.71
C GLY A 171 6.74 -42.57 -75.80
N THR A 172 6.95 -42.18 -74.54
CA THR A 172 5.90 -42.16 -73.50
C THR A 172 5.01 -40.92 -73.50
N GLU A 173 5.33 -39.90 -74.31
CA GLU A 173 4.65 -38.59 -74.29
C GLU A 173 3.14 -38.67 -74.58
N THR A 174 2.70 -39.69 -75.32
CA THR A 174 1.31 -39.89 -75.76
C THR A 174 0.50 -40.87 -74.90
N ILE A 175 1.07 -41.43 -73.82
CA ILE A 175 0.39 -42.43 -72.99
C ILE A 175 -0.83 -41.80 -72.30
N ARG A 176 -1.99 -42.46 -72.42
CA ARG A 176 -3.25 -42.02 -71.79
C ARG A 176 -3.73 -42.91 -70.65
N TYR A 177 -3.31 -44.17 -70.64
CA TYR A 177 -3.74 -45.21 -69.71
C TYR A 177 -2.56 -46.11 -69.30
N ILE A 178 -2.43 -46.36 -67.99
CA ILE A 178 -1.51 -47.35 -67.40
C ILE A 178 -2.34 -48.31 -66.53
N GLY A 179 -2.33 -49.59 -66.91
CA GLY A 179 -3.16 -50.64 -66.35
C GLY A 179 -2.72 -51.20 -65.00
N TYR A 180 -3.53 -52.13 -64.48
CA TYR A 180 -3.33 -52.75 -63.17
C TYR A 180 -1.99 -53.47 -63.12
N ALA A 181 -1.17 -53.23 -62.08
CA ALA A 181 0.14 -53.85 -61.92
C ALA A 181 1.09 -53.73 -63.14
N ALA A 182 0.90 -52.73 -64.02
CA ALA A 182 1.57 -52.62 -65.32
C ALA A 182 3.10 -52.71 -65.27
N PHE A 183 3.75 -52.16 -64.23
CA PHE A 183 5.19 -52.22 -63.99
C PHE A 183 5.55 -52.92 -62.66
N SER A 184 4.64 -53.71 -62.09
CA SER A 184 4.87 -54.34 -60.78
C SER A 184 6.13 -55.22 -60.81
N GLY A 185 7.03 -55.05 -59.84
CA GLY A 185 8.31 -55.76 -59.76
C GLY A 185 9.42 -55.25 -60.70
N CYS A 186 9.24 -54.12 -61.40
CA CYS A 186 10.30 -53.51 -62.22
C CYS A 186 11.38 -52.83 -61.35
N THR A 187 12.20 -53.62 -60.66
CA THR A 187 13.09 -53.13 -59.59
C THR A 187 14.15 -52.11 -60.04
N ALA A 188 14.62 -52.18 -61.29
CA ALA A 188 15.61 -51.25 -61.85
C ALA A 188 14.99 -50.00 -62.48
N PHE A 189 13.66 -49.89 -62.53
CA PHE A 189 12.99 -48.90 -63.36
C PHE A 189 13.04 -47.52 -62.74
N LYS A 190 13.49 -46.55 -63.56
CA LYS A 190 13.64 -45.15 -63.17
C LYS A 190 12.36 -44.34 -63.37
N GLY A 191 11.38 -44.91 -64.06
CA GLY A 191 10.15 -44.24 -64.46
C GLY A 191 10.35 -43.33 -65.67
N PHE A 192 9.29 -42.58 -65.98
CA PHE A 192 9.29 -41.50 -66.96
C PHE A 192 8.37 -40.39 -66.45
N VAL A 193 8.54 -39.18 -66.98
CA VAL A 193 7.66 -38.06 -66.63
C VAL A 193 6.29 -38.30 -67.25
N PHE A 194 5.24 -38.36 -66.44
CA PHE A 194 3.88 -38.41 -66.95
C PHE A 194 3.51 -37.04 -67.55
N THR A 195 2.97 -37.04 -68.76
CA THR A 195 2.56 -35.82 -69.46
C THR A 195 1.08 -35.53 -69.21
N GLU A 196 0.62 -34.33 -69.57
CA GLU A 196 -0.80 -33.92 -69.56
C GLU A 196 -1.73 -34.75 -70.49
N ASN A 197 -1.20 -35.82 -71.12
CA ASN A 197 -2.00 -36.81 -71.85
C ASN A 197 -2.49 -37.96 -70.96
N LEU A 198 -1.84 -38.22 -69.80
CA LEU A 198 -2.19 -39.32 -68.91
C LEU A 198 -3.52 -39.02 -68.19
N LEU A 199 -4.50 -39.90 -68.35
CA LEU A 199 -5.84 -39.77 -67.77
C LEU A 199 -6.16 -40.81 -66.70
N THR A 200 -5.60 -42.02 -66.83
CA THR A 200 -5.87 -43.14 -65.91
C THR A 200 -4.58 -43.86 -65.53
N LEU A 201 -4.40 -44.06 -64.23
CA LEU A 201 -3.40 -44.94 -63.63
C LEU A 201 -4.11 -45.89 -62.65
N ARG A 202 -3.91 -47.20 -62.79
CA ARG A 202 -4.61 -48.22 -61.98
C ARG A 202 -3.82 -48.64 -60.73
N ASP A 203 -4.46 -49.47 -59.90
CA ASP A 203 -3.87 -50.04 -58.68
C ASP A 203 -2.58 -50.83 -59.00
N ASP A 204 -1.66 -50.86 -58.02
CA ASP A 204 -0.38 -51.59 -58.03
C ASP A 204 0.56 -51.26 -59.22
N ALA A 205 0.25 -50.25 -60.03
CA ALA A 205 0.88 -50.02 -61.33
C ALA A 205 2.41 -49.91 -61.31
N PHE A 206 3.02 -49.49 -60.19
CA PHE A 206 4.46 -49.42 -59.95
C PHE A 206 4.89 -50.16 -58.66
N ALA A 207 4.07 -51.10 -58.18
CA ALA A 207 4.37 -51.86 -56.97
C ALA A 207 5.77 -52.52 -57.03
N GLY A 208 6.53 -52.47 -55.95
CA GLY A 208 7.88 -53.02 -55.85
C GLY A 208 8.95 -52.35 -56.73
N CYS A 209 8.66 -51.23 -57.42
CA CYS A 209 9.68 -50.49 -58.18
C CYS A 209 10.64 -49.76 -57.24
N LYS A 210 11.89 -50.26 -57.10
CA LYS A 210 12.85 -49.78 -56.09
C LYS A 210 13.81 -48.66 -56.56
N SER A 211 13.70 -48.19 -57.80
CA SER A 211 14.69 -47.29 -58.44
C SER A 211 14.12 -46.04 -59.11
N LEU A 212 12.87 -45.67 -58.81
CA LEU A 212 12.17 -44.58 -59.50
C LEU A 212 12.85 -43.24 -59.17
N GLU A 213 13.14 -42.41 -60.18
CA GLU A 213 13.86 -41.15 -59.99
C GLU A 213 12.89 -39.98 -59.74
N ASN A 214 12.18 -39.51 -60.77
CA ASN A 214 11.30 -38.33 -60.68
C ASN A 214 9.90 -38.63 -61.23
N ILE A 215 8.94 -38.85 -60.33
CA ILE A 215 7.54 -39.08 -60.68
C ILE A 215 6.75 -37.79 -60.47
N VAL A 216 6.04 -37.37 -61.52
CA VAL A 216 5.18 -36.19 -61.51
C VAL A 216 3.78 -36.61 -61.93
N PHE A 217 2.79 -36.44 -61.05
CA PHE A 217 1.38 -36.62 -61.38
C PHE A 217 0.82 -35.33 -62.00
N PRO A 218 0.38 -35.34 -63.27
CA PRO A 218 -0.02 -34.15 -64.04
C PRO A 218 -1.42 -33.66 -63.67
N GLU A 219 -1.80 -32.44 -64.08
CA GLU A 219 -3.14 -31.91 -63.78
C GLU A 219 -4.26 -32.64 -64.53
N SER A 220 -3.95 -33.23 -65.69
CA SER A 220 -4.86 -33.99 -66.55
C SER A 220 -5.50 -35.25 -65.94
N LEU A 221 -4.92 -35.75 -64.85
CA LEU A 221 -5.17 -37.10 -64.35
C LEU A 221 -6.55 -37.25 -63.70
N GLN A 222 -7.40 -38.13 -64.25
CA GLN A 222 -8.83 -38.23 -63.90
C GLN A 222 -9.11 -39.40 -62.94
N GLU A 223 -8.45 -40.53 -63.16
CA GLU A 223 -8.60 -41.75 -62.39
C GLU A 223 -7.23 -42.23 -61.89
N ILE A 224 -7.13 -42.48 -60.59
CA ILE A 224 -5.91 -42.97 -59.95
C ILE A 224 -6.30 -44.08 -58.99
N GLY A 225 -5.62 -45.21 -59.12
CA GLY A 225 -5.79 -46.36 -58.26
C GLY A 225 -5.30 -46.13 -56.83
N THR A 226 -5.65 -47.08 -55.97
CA THR A 226 -5.05 -47.22 -54.64
C THR A 226 -3.73 -47.99 -54.74
N VAL A 227 -2.81 -47.73 -53.81
CA VAL A 227 -1.54 -48.45 -53.61
C VAL A 227 -0.65 -48.53 -54.87
N VAL A 228 -0.74 -47.51 -55.74
CA VAL A 228 0.05 -47.39 -57.00
C VAL A 228 1.54 -47.68 -56.82
N PHE A 229 2.06 -47.33 -55.64
CA PHE A 229 3.46 -47.42 -55.25
C PHE A 229 3.70 -48.36 -54.05
N GLU A 230 2.90 -49.43 -53.90
CA GLU A 230 3.13 -50.45 -52.86
C GLU A 230 4.60 -50.89 -52.84
N ASP A 231 5.28 -50.83 -51.71
CA ASP A 231 6.68 -51.22 -51.58
C ASP A 231 7.64 -50.50 -52.56
N ALA A 232 7.26 -49.40 -53.22
CA ALA A 232 8.13 -48.70 -54.16
C ALA A 232 9.10 -47.73 -53.46
N ALA A 233 10.18 -47.36 -54.14
CA ALA A 233 11.10 -46.32 -53.71
C ALA A 233 11.30 -45.29 -54.82
N VAL A 234 11.01 -44.03 -54.50
CA VAL A 234 11.03 -42.88 -55.41
C VAL A 234 12.05 -41.85 -54.87
N GLN A 235 12.89 -41.24 -55.71
CA GLN A 235 13.77 -40.15 -55.23
C GLN A 235 12.96 -38.87 -55.01
N LYS A 236 12.12 -38.51 -55.99
CA LYS A 236 11.27 -37.31 -55.95
C LYS A 236 9.85 -37.62 -56.45
N LEU A 237 8.86 -37.24 -55.64
CA LEU A 237 7.44 -37.41 -55.94
C LEU A 237 6.74 -36.05 -55.94
N THR A 238 6.10 -35.70 -57.06
CA THR A 238 5.41 -34.42 -57.25
C THR A 238 3.95 -34.64 -57.63
N PHE A 239 3.02 -34.04 -56.88
CA PHE A 239 1.60 -34.02 -57.18
C PHE A 239 1.20 -32.64 -57.70
N LEU A 240 0.93 -32.54 -59.01
CA LEU A 240 0.25 -31.38 -59.62
C LEU A 240 -1.26 -31.54 -59.62
N CYS A 241 -1.78 -32.78 -59.57
CA CYS A 241 -3.19 -33.10 -59.32
C CYS A 241 -3.56 -32.91 -57.84
N GLU A 242 -4.86 -33.02 -57.51
CA GLU A 242 -5.28 -33.16 -56.11
C GLU A 242 -4.74 -34.49 -55.53
N TYR A 243 -4.05 -34.40 -54.40
CA TYR A 243 -3.67 -35.59 -53.63
C TYR A 243 -4.91 -36.32 -53.08
N LYS A 244 -4.88 -37.65 -53.08
CA LYS A 244 -5.92 -38.52 -52.50
C LYS A 244 -5.28 -39.57 -51.60
N LYS A 245 -5.97 -39.91 -50.50
CA LYS A 245 -5.50 -40.94 -49.56
C LYS A 245 -5.31 -42.29 -50.25
N GLY A 246 -4.26 -43.02 -49.85
CA GLY A 246 -3.97 -44.38 -50.29
C GLY A 246 -3.22 -44.46 -51.61
N MET A 247 -2.83 -43.35 -52.23
CA MET A 247 -2.03 -43.36 -53.46
C MET A 247 -0.61 -43.89 -53.26
N PHE A 248 -0.09 -43.84 -52.03
CA PHE A 248 1.33 -44.09 -51.71
C PHE A 248 1.52 -45.04 -50.50
N GLU A 249 0.49 -45.81 -50.15
CA GLU A 249 0.57 -46.79 -49.06
C GLU A 249 1.69 -47.82 -49.32
N GLY A 250 2.55 -48.04 -48.32
CA GLY A 250 3.74 -48.91 -48.42
C GLY A 250 4.93 -48.36 -49.22
N GLY A 251 4.79 -47.22 -49.90
CA GLY A 251 5.87 -46.60 -50.68
C GLY A 251 6.86 -45.80 -49.83
N THR A 252 7.98 -45.38 -50.43
CA THR A 252 8.97 -44.46 -49.84
C THR A 252 9.39 -43.37 -50.82
N THR A 253 9.53 -42.12 -50.36
CA THR A 253 10.13 -41.02 -51.15
C THR A 253 11.11 -40.21 -50.31
N LYS A 254 12.12 -39.59 -50.95
CA LYS A 254 13.05 -38.65 -50.29
C LYS A 254 12.60 -37.19 -50.36
N GLU A 255 12.06 -36.78 -51.50
CA GLU A 255 11.46 -35.46 -51.69
C GLU A 255 9.98 -35.61 -52.08
N LEU A 256 9.11 -34.90 -51.35
CA LEU A 256 7.68 -34.81 -51.62
C LEU A 256 7.29 -33.37 -51.95
N ILE A 257 6.58 -33.16 -53.06
CA ILE A 257 6.00 -31.88 -53.45
C ILE A 257 4.50 -32.08 -53.71
N VAL A 258 3.65 -31.34 -53.01
CA VAL A 258 2.19 -31.35 -53.21
C VAL A 258 1.73 -29.94 -53.49
N THR A 259 1.21 -29.66 -54.70
CA THR A 259 0.81 -28.29 -55.07
C THR A 259 -0.63 -27.96 -54.69
N LYS A 260 -1.54 -28.95 -54.66
CA LYS A 260 -2.97 -28.78 -54.34
C LYS A 260 -3.62 -30.03 -53.75
N GLY A 261 -4.73 -29.85 -53.04
CA GLY A 261 -5.47 -30.90 -52.34
C GLY A 261 -5.38 -30.81 -50.81
N ASP A 262 -5.87 -31.84 -50.13
CA ASP A 262 -5.89 -31.95 -48.66
C ASP A 262 -5.07 -33.15 -48.17
N PHE A 263 -4.23 -32.95 -47.15
CA PHE A 263 -3.59 -34.04 -46.42
C PHE A 263 -4.53 -34.69 -45.39
N GLY A 264 -5.75 -35.08 -45.80
CA GLY A 264 -6.76 -35.77 -44.95
C GLY A 264 -7.91 -34.89 -44.44
N GLU A 265 -8.74 -35.43 -43.53
CA GLU A 265 -9.85 -34.72 -42.88
C GLU A 265 -9.62 -34.54 -41.37
N ILE A 266 -10.14 -33.45 -40.77
CA ILE A 266 -10.30 -33.33 -39.31
C ILE A 266 -11.71 -33.80 -38.93
N LYS A 267 -11.85 -34.92 -38.19
CA LYS A 267 -13.13 -35.38 -37.62
C LYS A 267 -12.99 -35.85 -36.18
N GLU A 268 -13.91 -35.41 -35.32
CA GLU A 268 -14.03 -35.93 -33.95
C GLU A 268 -14.48 -37.41 -33.96
N GLY A 269 -13.82 -38.23 -33.14
CA GLY A 269 -14.36 -39.52 -32.70
C GLY A 269 -13.90 -40.78 -33.45
N TYR A 270 -13.10 -40.68 -34.52
CA TYR A 270 -12.48 -41.84 -35.18
C TYR A 270 -11.04 -41.53 -35.61
N SER A 271 -10.10 -42.35 -35.16
CA SER A 271 -8.74 -42.34 -35.72
C SER A 271 -8.79 -42.79 -37.18
N MET A 272 -8.49 -41.87 -38.09
CA MET A 272 -8.27 -42.16 -39.51
C MET A 272 -7.01 -41.44 -39.97
N ILE A 273 -5.90 -42.12 -39.74
CA ILE A 273 -4.51 -41.76 -40.04
C ILE A 273 -4.36 -41.02 -41.38
N GLY A 274 -3.53 -39.97 -41.40
CA GLY A 274 -2.82 -39.51 -42.60
C GLY A 274 -1.69 -40.48 -43.00
N SER A 275 -2.03 -41.77 -43.14
CA SER A 275 -1.14 -42.95 -43.11
C SER A 275 0.03 -42.92 -44.08
N ASP A 276 -0.14 -42.26 -45.22
CA ASP A 276 0.65 -42.53 -46.42
C ASP A 276 2.09 -41.94 -46.32
N PHE A 277 2.34 -41.07 -45.34
CA PHE A 277 3.66 -40.51 -45.03
C PHE A 277 4.09 -40.70 -43.56
N VAL A 278 3.32 -41.43 -42.75
CA VAL A 278 3.68 -41.75 -41.36
C VAL A 278 4.91 -42.66 -41.32
N GLU A 279 5.82 -42.39 -40.38
CA GLU A 279 7.08 -43.10 -40.15
C GLU A 279 7.97 -43.25 -41.40
N MET A 280 7.81 -42.40 -42.43
CA MET A 280 8.56 -42.50 -43.68
C MET A 280 10.06 -42.16 -43.48
N LYS A 281 10.86 -43.17 -43.12
CA LYS A 281 12.26 -43.00 -42.71
C LYS A 281 13.19 -42.49 -43.82
N GLU A 282 12.82 -42.61 -45.09
CA GLU A 282 13.61 -42.04 -46.20
C GLU A 282 13.24 -40.58 -46.54
N LEU A 283 12.16 -40.02 -45.98
CA LEU A 283 11.70 -38.67 -46.32
C LEU A 283 12.67 -37.62 -45.73
N GLU A 284 13.33 -36.87 -46.61
CA GLU A 284 14.31 -35.83 -46.25
C GLU A 284 13.72 -34.42 -46.38
N LYS A 285 12.80 -34.22 -47.33
CA LYS A 285 12.26 -32.91 -47.73
C LYS A 285 10.77 -32.94 -48.12
N VAL A 286 10.01 -31.95 -47.66
CA VAL A 286 8.61 -31.71 -48.05
C VAL A 286 8.42 -30.28 -48.55
N THR A 287 7.67 -30.09 -49.64
CA THR A 287 7.18 -28.79 -50.11
C THR A 287 5.66 -28.81 -50.25
N ILE A 288 5.00 -27.90 -49.55
CA ILE A 288 3.55 -27.73 -49.47
C ILE A 288 3.19 -26.46 -50.24
N GLY A 289 2.53 -26.62 -51.38
CA GLY A 289 2.22 -25.54 -52.30
C GLY A 289 1.04 -24.68 -51.87
N SER A 290 0.99 -23.46 -52.42
CA SER A 290 0.03 -22.42 -52.04
C SER A 290 -1.46 -22.79 -52.15
N GLU A 291 -1.82 -23.77 -52.98
CA GLU A 291 -3.22 -24.19 -53.18
C GLU A 291 -3.66 -25.33 -52.25
N VAL A 292 -2.76 -25.87 -51.40
CA VAL A 292 -3.08 -26.85 -50.35
C VAL A 292 -3.93 -26.18 -49.25
N THR A 293 -5.01 -26.84 -48.84
CA THR A 293 -6.00 -26.29 -47.91
C THR A 293 -5.85 -26.79 -46.47
N LEU A 294 -5.30 -27.98 -46.24
CA LEU A 294 -5.14 -28.58 -44.92
C LEU A 294 -3.90 -29.47 -44.81
N ILE A 295 -3.17 -29.33 -43.70
CA ILE A 295 -2.14 -30.28 -43.23
C ILE A 295 -2.77 -31.11 -42.11
N GLY A 296 -3.00 -32.40 -42.33
CA GLY A 296 -3.76 -33.26 -41.42
C GLY A 296 -3.04 -33.70 -40.15
N GLN A 297 -3.76 -34.49 -39.34
CA GLN A 297 -3.23 -35.11 -38.13
C GLN A 297 -2.20 -36.20 -38.46
N GLU A 298 -1.11 -36.23 -37.69
CA GLU A 298 -0.03 -37.23 -37.73
C GLU A 298 0.66 -37.41 -39.09
N VAL A 299 0.39 -36.56 -40.08
CA VAL A 299 0.76 -36.79 -41.50
C VAL A 299 2.26 -37.05 -41.73
N PHE A 300 3.16 -36.42 -40.98
CA PHE A 300 4.61 -36.71 -41.01
C PHE A 300 5.16 -37.20 -39.67
N ASP A 301 4.30 -37.78 -38.81
CA ASP A 301 4.73 -38.35 -37.53
C ASP A 301 5.81 -39.42 -37.73
N GLY A 302 6.87 -39.40 -36.92
CA GLY A 302 7.96 -40.36 -36.97
C GLY A 302 8.85 -40.29 -38.23
N CYS A 303 8.76 -39.25 -39.05
CA CYS A 303 9.65 -39.00 -40.18
C CYS A 303 11.03 -38.51 -39.72
N GLU A 304 11.83 -39.42 -39.14
CA GLU A 304 13.06 -39.06 -38.41
C GLU A 304 14.13 -38.34 -39.25
N ASN A 305 14.17 -38.58 -40.57
CA ASN A 305 15.11 -37.94 -41.49
C ASN A 305 14.57 -36.64 -42.13
N LEU A 306 13.30 -36.28 -41.89
CA LEU A 306 12.71 -35.06 -42.46
C LEU A 306 13.44 -33.84 -41.87
N SER A 307 14.10 -33.08 -42.75
CA SER A 307 15.02 -32.02 -42.37
C SER A 307 14.65 -30.64 -42.92
N GLU A 308 13.88 -30.60 -44.02
CA GLU A 308 13.41 -29.39 -44.68
C GLU A 308 11.90 -29.49 -44.94
N VAL A 309 11.11 -28.58 -44.36
CA VAL A 309 9.67 -28.43 -44.62
C VAL A 309 9.40 -27.01 -45.10
N ASN A 310 9.04 -26.88 -46.38
CA ASN A 310 8.70 -25.60 -47.00
C ASN A 310 7.18 -25.49 -47.15
N ILE A 311 6.58 -24.46 -46.55
CA ILE A 311 5.16 -24.15 -46.69
C ILE A 311 5.04 -22.82 -47.45
N GLU A 312 4.47 -22.85 -48.65
CA GLU A 312 4.20 -21.63 -49.43
C GLU A 312 3.08 -20.80 -48.80
N GLU A 313 3.15 -19.47 -48.93
CA GLU A 313 2.06 -18.57 -48.55
C GLU A 313 0.82 -18.87 -49.41
N GLY A 314 -0.24 -19.41 -48.79
CA GLY A 314 -1.22 -20.22 -49.49
C GLY A 314 -2.63 -20.21 -48.90
N LYS A 315 -3.29 -21.37 -48.89
CA LYS A 315 -4.64 -21.58 -48.33
C LYS A 315 -4.66 -22.34 -47.00
N VAL A 316 -3.53 -22.86 -46.53
CA VAL A 316 -3.44 -23.54 -45.23
C VAL A 316 -3.73 -22.54 -44.10
N GLU A 317 -4.85 -22.74 -43.42
CA GLU A 317 -5.22 -21.96 -42.21
C GLU A 317 -4.93 -22.73 -40.91
N ARG A 318 -4.83 -24.07 -41.00
CA ARG A 318 -4.79 -24.99 -39.85
C ARG A 318 -3.84 -26.17 -40.09
N ILE A 319 -3.15 -26.61 -39.02
CA ILE A 319 -2.35 -27.85 -38.99
C ILE A 319 -2.92 -28.80 -37.93
N GLY A 320 -3.00 -30.10 -38.25
CA GLY A 320 -3.49 -31.14 -37.35
C GLY A 320 -2.59 -31.46 -36.15
N GLU A 321 -3.11 -32.32 -35.26
CA GLU A 321 -2.39 -32.85 -34.10
C GLU A 321 -1.18 -33.69 -34.53
N ALA A 322 -0.06 -33.60 -33.82
CA ALA A 322 1.16 -34.39 -34.02
C ALA A 322 1.72 -34.43 -35.46
N ALA A 323 1.39 -33.45 -36.31
CA ALA A 323 1.70 -33.47 -37.75
C ALA A 323 3.21 -33.60 -38.09
N PHE A 324 4.11 -33.17 -37.20
CA PHE A 324 5.57 -33.31 -37.33
C PHE A 324 6.20 -33.92 -36.06
N ARG A 325 5.43 -34.71 -35.29
CA ARG A 325 5.95 -35.44 -34.12
C ARG A 325 7.08 -36.38 -34.55
N GLY A 326 8.10 -36.56 -33.71
CA GLY A 326 9.24 -37.44 -33.99
C GLY A 326 10.11 -37.05 -35.20
N CYS A 327 9.93 -35.87 -35.81
CA CYS A 327 10.78 -35.37 -36.90
C CYS A 327 12.16 -34.93 -36.40
N LYS A 328 13.00 -35.89 -35.99
CA LYS A 328 14.28 -35.67 -35.27
C LYS A 328 15.34 -34.87 -36.05
N SER A 329 15.24 -34.84 -37.39
CA SER A 329 16.17 -34.07 -38.24
C SER A 329 15.70 -32.64 -38.57
N LEU A 330 14.44 -32.29 -38.26
CA LEU A 330 13.84 -31.00 -38.59
C LEU A 330 14.35 -29.93 -37.63
N LYS A 331 15.22 -29.04 -38.10
CA LYS A 331 15.89 -28.04 -37.24
C LYS A 331 15.14 -26.72 -37.15
N GLU A 332 14.55 -26.28 -38.25
CA GLU A 332 13.75 -25.07 -38.29
C GLU A 332 12.54 -25.22 -39.21
N ILE A 333 11.47 -24.49 -38.90
CA ILE A 333 10.26 -24.41 -39.71
C ILE A 333 9.65 -23.01 -39.58
N VAL A 334 9.05 -22.54 -40.68
CA VAL A 334 8.31 -21.27 -40.76
C VAL A 334 6.85 -21.60 -41.06
N LEU A 335 5.94 -21.16 -40.19
CA LEU A 335 4.50 -21.24 -40.39
C LEU A 335 3.99 -19.87 -40.87
N PRO A 336 3.52 -19.76 -42.14
CA PRO A 336 3.06 -18.49 -42.73
C PRO A 336 1.89 -17.84 -41.97
N ALA A 337 1.68 -16.54 -42.17
CA ALA A 337 0.75 -15.72 -41.39
C ALA A 337 -0.73 -16.16 -41.42
N LYS A 338 -1.14 -16.94 -42.42
CA LYS A 338 -2.49 -17.53 -42.48
C LYS A 338 -2.69 -18.73 -41.56
N ILE A 339 -1.61 -19.41 -41.17
CA ILE A 339 -1.68 -20.53 -40.22
C ILE A 339 -1.95 -19.94 -38.84
N THR A 340 -3.21 -20.03 -38.41
CA THR A 340 -3.71 -19.43 -37.17
C THR A 340 -4.00 -20.47 -36.09
N SER A 341 -4.12 -21.74 -36.47
CA SER A 341 -4.41 -22.87 -35.57
C SER A 341 -3.47 -24.04 -35.84
N ILE A 342 -2.87 -24.55 -34.78
CA ILE A 342 -2.01 -25.75 -34.78
C ILE A 342 -2.58 -26.78 -33.79
N GLY A 343 -2.38 -28.06 -34.06
CA GLY A 343 -2.82 -29.15 -33.17
C GLY A 343 -1.85 -29.44 -32.03
N GLY A 344 -2.34 -30.15 -31.01
CA GLY A 344 -1.51 -30.63 -29.90
C GLY A 344 -0.35 -31.49 -30.39
N GLY A 345 0.75 -31.53 -29.64
CA GLY A 345 1.90 -32.38 -29.97
C GLY A 345 2.57 -32.13 -31.34
N ILE A 346 2.24 -31.03 -32.05
CA ILE A 346 2.63 -30.79 -33.46
C ILE A 346 4.12 -31.03 -33.74
N PHE A 347 5.01 -30.66 -32.82
CA PHE A 347 6.46 -30.86 -32.92
C PHE A 347 7.03 -31.74 -31.80
N ALA A 348 6.20 -32.52 -31.11
CA ALA A 348 6.65 -33.35 -29.99
C ALA A 348 7.78 -34.31 -30.39
N ASP A 349 8.82 -34.46 -29.56
CA ASP A 349 10.03 -35.25 -29.82
C ASP A 349 10.76 -34.94 -31.15
N SER A 350 10.54 -33.77 -31.74
CA SER A 350 11.19 -33.33 -32.97
C SER A 350 12.58 -32.73 -32.73
N GLY A 351 13.34 -32.56 -33.83
CA GLY A 351 14.65 -31.94 -33.81
C GLY A 351 14.66 -30.40 -33.68
N ILE A 352 13.49 -29.77 -33.51
CA ILE A 352 13.30 -28.32 -33.68
C ILE A 352 14.20 -27.54 -32.71
N ALA A 353 15.04 -26.68 -33.28
CA ALA A 353 15.84 -25.69 -32.58
C ALA A 353 15.26 -24.27 -32.67
N LYS A 354 14.45 -24.01 -33.71
CA LYS A 354 13.83 -22.72 -34.00
C LYS A 354 12.51 -22.90 -34.73
N VAL A 355 11.48 -22.20 -34.29
CA VAL A 355 10.18 -22.13 -34.96
C VAL A 355 9.82 -20.66 -35.21
N THR A 356 9.20 -20.35 -36.33
CA THR A 356 8.68 -19.00 -36.64
C THR A 356 7.20 -19.14 -36.96
N MET A 357 6.34 -18.42 -36.24
CA MET A 357 4.88 -18.50 -36.39
C MET A 357 4.31 -17.09 -36.39
N GLU A 358 3.77 -16.65 -37.53
CA GLU A 358 3.28 -15.26 -37.67
C GLU A 358 1.80 -15.11 -37.32
N GLY A 359 0.98 -16.13 -37.62
CA GLY A 359 -0.48 -16.10 -37.39
C GLY A 359 -0.97 -16.84 -36.13
N VAL A 360 -0.13 -17.69 -35.53
CA VAL A 360 -0.54 -18.55 -34.40
C VAL A 360 -0.61 -17.73 -33.12
N THR A 361 -1.77 -17.75 -32.45
CA THR A 361 -1.99 -17.11 -31.14
C THR A 361 -2.13 -18.08 -29.98
N GLU A 362 -2.17 -19.39 -30.23
CA GLU A 362 -2.46 -20.41 -29.23
C GLU A 362 -1.42 -21.54 -29.32
N ILE A 363 -0.77 -21.87 -28.21
CA ILE A 363 0.14 -23.01 -28.11
C ILE A 363 -0.63 -24.17 -27.46
N PRO A 364 -1.01 -25.21 -28.21
CA PRO A 364 -1.80 -26.32 -27.68
C PRO A 364 -0.96 -27.25 -26.80
N SER A 365 -1.64 -28.18 -26.11
CA SER A 365 -0.98 -29.15 -25.23
C SER A 365 0.13 -29.94 -25.94
N ALA A 366 1.23 -30.17 -25.24
CA ALA A 366 2.42 -30.88 -25.71
C ALA A 366 3.08 -30.37 -27.02
N ALA A 367 2.73 -29.17 -27.53
CA ALA A 367 3.13 -28.69 -28.86
C ALA A 367 4.64 -28.84 -29.17
N PHE A 368 5.51 -28.60 -28.19
CA PHE A 368 6.96 -28.74 -28.27
C PHE A 368 7.53 -29.69 -27.19
N ALA A 369 6.71 -30.59 -26.62
CA ALA A 369 7.18 -31.55 -25.62
C ALA A 369 8.35 -32.39 -26.16
N GLY A 370 9.43 -32.56 -25.40
CA GLY A 370 10.60 -33.30 -25.84
C GLY A 370 11.44 -32.63 -26.94
N CYS A 371 11.20 -31.36 -27.30
CA CYS A 371 12.03 -30.59 -28.25
C CYS A 371 13.40 -30.22 -27.65
N LYS A 372 14.27 -31.22 -27.42
CA LYS A 372 15.55 -31.05 -26.69
C LYS A 372 16.54 -30.09 -27.37
N ASN A 373 16.34 -29.73 -28.64
CA ASN A 373 17.18 -28.78 -29.36
C ASN A 373 16.68 -27.32 -29.25
N LEU A 374 15.46 -27.07 -28.74
CA LEU A 374 14.86 -25.74 -28.68
C LEU A 374 15.57 -24.88 -27.62
N THR A 375 16.33 -23.87 -28.06
CA THR A 375 17.11 -23.01 -27.14
C THR A 375 16.38 -21.75 -26.69
N SER A 376 15.37 -21.33 -27.43
CA SER A 376 14.67 -20.05 -27.26
C SER A 376 13.32 -20.07 -27.98
N PHE A 377 12.31 -19.42 -27.41
CA PHE A 377 10.97 -19.29 -28.00
C PHE A 377 10.46 -17.85 -27.81
N SER A 378 9.76 -17.28 -28.81
CA SER A 378 9.09 -15.97 -28.69
C SER A 378 7.61 -16.17 -28.41
N PHE A 379 7.11 -15.50 -27.38
CA PHE A 379 5.71 -15.53 -26.96
C PHE A 379 4.94 -14.28 -27.40
N ASP A 380 5.53 -13.38 -28.21
CA ASP A 380 5.03 -12.00 -28.42
C ASP A 380 3.62 -11.92 -29.04
N ASN A 381 3.20 -12.93 -29.82
CA ASN A 381 1.86 -13.03 -30.41
C ASN A 381 0.94 -14.03 -29.68
N ILE A 382 1.41 -14.66 -28.60
CA ILE A 382 0.72 -15.76 -27.92
C ILE A 382 -0.26 -15.24 -26.88
N LYS A 383 -1.46 -15.83 -26.89
CA LYS A 383 -2.59 -15.63 -26.00
C LYS A 383 -2.85 -16.81 -25.07
N SER A 384 -2.61 -18.05 -25.51
CA SER A 384 -2.80 -19.23 -24.66
C SER A 384 -1.64 -20.20 -24.69
N ILE A 385 -1.35 -20.82 -23.54
CA ILE A 385 -0.31 -21.83 -23.36
C ILE A 385 -0.93 -23.09 -22.77
N GLY A 386 -0.88 -24.20 -23.51
CA GLY A 386 -1.44 -25.49 -23.15
C GLY A 386 -0.53 -26.35 -22.26
N ARG A 387 -1.11 -27.41 -21.69
CA ARG A 387 -0.48 -28.35 -20.76
C ARG A 387 0.77 -29.00 -21.36
N GLY A 388 1.85 -29.10 -20.58
CA GLY A 388 3.11 -29.71 -21.01
C GLY A 388 3.71 -29.18 -22.33
N SER A 389 3.32 -27.99 -22.80
CA SER A 389 3.65 -27.49 -24.14
C SER A 389 5.16 -27.34 -24.41
N PHE A 390 5.99 -27.16 -23.38
CA PHE A 390 7.45 -27.13 -23.41
C PHE A 390 8.08 -28.13 -22.42
N ARG A 391 7.35 -29.19 -22.06
CA ARG A 391 7.85 -30.28 -21.21
C ARG A 391 9.12 -30.88 -21.79
N ASP A 392 10.11 -31.18 -20.95
CA ASP A 392 11.40 -31.79 -21.32
C ASP A 392 12.19 -31.00 -22.40
N CYS A 393 11.95 -29.69 -22.55
CA CYS A 393 12.76 -28.78 -23.36
C CYS A 393 14.08 -28.43 -22.65
N GLU A 394 14.94 -29.43 -22.44
CA GLU A 394 16.15 -29.40 -21.60
C GLU A 394 17.18 -28.30 -21.91
N ASN A 395 17.12 -27.68 -23.10
CA ASN A 395 18.05 -26.63 -23.56
C ASN A 395 17.39 -25.24 -23.72
N LEU A 396 16.10 -25.08 -23.40
CA LEU A 396 15.40 -23.78 -23.47
C LEU A 396 15.88 -22.86 -22.35
N LYS A 397 16.78 -21.92 -22.66
CA LYS A 397 17.57 -21.21 -21.62
C LYS A 397 16.84 -20.06 -20.94
N GLU A 398 15.98 -19.37 -21.68
CA GLU A 398 15.26 -18.20 -21.22
C GLU A 398 13.79 -18.29 -21.65
N VAL A 399 12.89 -17.96 -20.73
CA VAL A 399 11.45 -17.93 -20.97
C VAL A 399 10.93 -16.54 -20.57
N ILE A 400 10.38 -15.81 -21.53
CA ILE A 400 9.81 -14.47 -21.33
C ILE A 400 8.32 -14.54 -21.66
N ILE A 401 7.48 -14.38 -20.64
CA ILE A 401 6.02 -14.48 -20.74
C ILE A 401 5.42 -13.07 -20.75
N PRO A 402 4.93 -12.57 -21.90
CA PRO A 402 4.43 -11.21 -22.05
C PRO A 402 3.04 -11.02 -21.42
N GLU A 403 2.62 -9.76 -21.27
CA GLU A 403 1.28 -9.41 -20.77
C GLU A 403 0.13 -9.97 -21.64
N THR A 404 0.40 -10.34 -22.91
CA THR A 404 -0.60 -10.79 -23.90
C THR A 404 -1.18 -12.18 -23.66
N VAL A 405 -0.59 -12.99 -22.76
CA VAL A 405 -1.07 -14.34 -22.45
C VAL A 405 -2.35 -14.25 -21.60
N GLU A 406 -3.50 -14.51 -22.22
CA GLU A 406 -4.83 -14.47 -21.61
C GLU A 406 -5.21 -15.79 -20.90
N GLU A 407 -4.54 -16.91 -21.20
CA GLU A 407 -4.83 -18.22 -20.60
C GLU A 407 -3.58 -19.11 -20.47
N ILE A 408 -3.41 -19.79 -19.33
CA ILE A 408 -2.38 -20.83 -19.14
C ILE A 408 -3.09 -22.05 -18.55
N GLN A 409 -3.01 -23.18 -19.25
CA GLN A 409 -3.62 -24.43 -18.82
C GLN A 409 -2.58 -25.33 -18.16
N TYR A 410 -2.75 -25.57 -16.87
CA TYR A 410 -1.96 -26.52 -16.11
C TYR A 410 -2.81 -27.19 -15.02
N GLU A 411 -2.52 -28.46 -14.76
CA GLU A 411 -2.98 -29.22 -13.58
C GLU A 411 -1.73 -29.92 -12.99
N TYR A 412 -1.81 -30.38 -11.75
CA TYR A 412 -0.72 -31.12 -11.08
C TYR A 412 -0.20 -32.24 -12.01
N GLU A 413 1.13 -32.32 -12.20
CA GLU A 413 1.86 -33.24 -13.10
C GLU A 413 1.84 -32.92 -14.63
N ASP A 414 1.23 -31.80 -15.05
CA ASP A 414 1.06 -31.40 -16.47
C ASP A 414 1.60 -29.97 -16.78
N SER A 415 2.63 -29.54 -16.03
CA SER A 415 3.14 -28.16 -16.06
C SER A 415 3.75 -27.75 -17.42
N PRO A 416 3.45 -26.56 -17.99
CA PRO A 416 3.90 -26.19 -19.33
C PRO A 416 5.43 -26.21 -19.52
N PHE A 417 6.20 -25.95 -18.47
CA PHE A 417 7.67 -25.91 -18.50
C PHE A 417 8.32 -26.96 -17.58
N GLU A 418 7.63 -28.09 -17.33
CA GLU A 418 8.19 -29.22 -16.58
C GLU A 418 9.53 -29.70 -17.18
N ASN A 419 10.57 -29.84 -16.34
CA ASN A 419 11.93 -30.24 -16.72
C ASN A 419 12.57 -29.36 -17.82
N CYS A 420 12.12 -28.12 -18.00
CA CYS A 420 12.72 -27.23 -18.99
C CYS A 420 14.14 -26.77 -18.59
N GLY A 421 14.95 -26.44 -19.59
CA GLY A 421 16.33 -25.98 -19.41
C GLY A 421 16.51 -24.56 -18.86
N ALA A 422 15.45 -23.92 -18.36
CA ALA A 422 15.45 -22.48 -18.11
C ALA A 422 16.44 -22.11 -17.00
N GLU A 423 17.35 -21.19 -17.31
CA GLU A 423 18.23 -20.53 -16.34
C GLU A 423 17.65 -19.17 -15.90
N ARG A 424 16.84 -18.55 -16.77
CA ARG A 424 16.24 -17.22 -16.55
C ARG A 424 14.77 -17.19 -16.96
N VAL A 425 13.92 -16.63 -16.09
CA VAL A 425 12.48 -16.47 -16.34
C VAL A 425 12.05 -15.02 -16.13
N VAL A 426 11.23 -14.49 -17.03
CA VAL A 426 10.55 -13.20 -16.87
C VAL A 426 9.05 -13.38 -17.00
N ILE A 427 8.30 -13.05 -15.95
CA ILE A 427 6.84 -13.16 -15.90
C ILE A 427 6.24 -11.76 -15.88
N LYS A 428 5.52 -11.39 -16.95
CA LYS A 428 4.82 -10.10 -17.05
C LYS A 428 3.31 -10.21 -16.89
N ASN A 429 2.79 -11.42 -16.94
CA ASN A 429 1.37 -11.70 -16.92
C ASN A 429 0.84 -11.98 -15.51
N GLU A 430 -0.38 -11.53 -15.21
CA GLU A 430 -1.01 -11.65 -13.89
C GLU A 430 -1.55 -13.06 -13.57
N LEU A 431 -1.68 -13.95 -14.56
CA LEU A 431 -2.26 -15.29 -14.40
C LEU A 431 -1.22 -16.39 -14.15
N MET A 432 0.06 -16.13 -14.39
CA MET A 432 1.12 -17.15 -14.27
C MET A 432 1.60 -17.29 -12.81
N SER A 433 1.69 -18.53 -12.34
CA SER A 433 2.47 -18.91 -11.14
C SER A 433 3.85 -19.43 -11.54
N THR A 434 4.85 -19.21 -10.69
CA THR A 434 6.18 -19.84 -10.83
C THR A 434 6.13 -21.37 -10.69
N GLU A 435 5.04 -21.96 -10.17
CA GLU A 435 4.77 -23.42 -10.26
C GLU A 435 4.64 -23.93 -11.72
N CYS A 436 4.51 -23.05 -12.70
CA CYS A 436 4.63 -23.41 -14.13
C CYS A 436 6.04 -23.95 -14.50
N PHE A 437 7.02 -23.87 -13.58
CA PHE A 437 8.40 -24.34 -13.74
C PHE A 437 8.72 -25.42 -12.69
N ASP A 438 8.24 -26.65 -12.93
CA ASP A 438 8.38 -27.81 -12.03
C ASP A 438 9.43 -28.82 -12.56
N GLY A 439 9.87 -29.75 -11.71
CA GLY A 439 10.82 -30.81 -12.05
C GLY A 439 12.29 -30.36 -12.06
N GLU A 440 13.12 -30.89 -12.96
CA GLU A 440 14.58 -30.65 -13.00
C GLU A 440 14.98 -29.28 -13.60
N VAL A 441 14.37 -28.19 -13.12
CA VAL A 441 14.63 -26.82 -13.60
C VAL A 441 15.94 -26.22 -13.08
N LYS A 442 16.61 -25.43 -13.93
CA LYS A 442 17.95 -24.87 -13.71
C LYS A 442 17.93 -23.37 -13.37
N LEU A 443 16.80 -22.87 -12.87
CA LEU A 443 16.54 -21.45 -12.65
C LEU A 443 17.57 -20.82 -11.72
N LYS A 444 18.22 -19.74 -12.20
CA LYS A 444 19.16 -18.90 -11.45
C LYS A 444 18.61 -17.49 -11.24
N GLU A 445 17.78 -17.00 -12.15
CA GLU A 445 17.14 -15.69 -12.09
C GLU A 445 15.65 -15.79 -12.40
N ILE A 446 14.80 -15.28 -11.51
CA ILE A 446 13.37 -15.07 -11.75
C ILE A 446 13.09 -13.58 -11.62
N VAL A 447 12.45 -12.99 -12.64
CA VAL A 447 11.94 -11.62 -12.65
C VAL A 447 10.43 -11.64 -12.88
N ALA A 448 9.66 -11.62 -11.79
CA ALA A 448 8.21 -11.55 -11.83
C ALA A 448 7.75 -10.09 -11.77
N GLU A 449 7.48 -9.47 -12.91
CA GLU A 449 6.86 -8.14 -12.99
C GLU A 449 5.38 -8.19 -12.52
N ALA A 450 4.72 -9.34 -12.71
CA ALA A 450 3.36 -9.66 -12.27
C ALA A 450 3.20 -11.17 -11.96
N GLY A 451 2.00 -11.59 -11.53
CA GLY A 451 1.63 -13.01 -11.39
C GLY A 451 1.60 -13.51 -9.95
N VAL A 452 2.00 -14.77 -9.76
CA VAL A 452 2.14 -15.46 -8.47
C VAL A 452 3.57 -16.02 -8.35
N VAL A 453 4.18 -15.87 -7.18
CA VAL A 453 5.56 -16.30 -6.91
C VAL A 453 5.57 -17.22 -5.68
N GLU A 454 5.68 -18.52 -5.92
CA GLU A 454 5.69 -19.61 -4.92
C GLU A 454 6.45 -20.84 -5.47
N GLY A 455 6.95 -21.73 -4.60
CA GLY A 455 7.55 -23.01 -5.00
C GLY A 455 9.01 -23.22 -4.55
N SER A 456 9.63 -24.29 -5.07
CA SER A 456 10.96 -24.77 -4.67
C SER A 456 11.96 -24.64 -5.82
N PHE A 457 12.98 -23.80 -5.63
CA PHE A 457 13.95 -23.40 -6.65
C PHE A 457 15.38 -23.47 -6.10
N PRO A 458 15.95 -24.67 -5.88
CA PRO A 458 17.23 -24.83 -5.18
C PRO A 458 18.41 -24.15 -5.88
N ASN A 459 18.35 -23.95 -7.20
CA ASN A 459 19.40 -23.31 -8.00
C ASN A 459 19.29 -21.77 -8.08
N LEU A 460 18.20 -21.18 -7.58
CA LEU A 460 17.88 -19.76 -7.74
C LEU A 460 18.91 -18.90 -7.02
N GLU A 461 19.58 -17.98 -7.71
CA GLU A 461 20.56 -17.06 -7.11
C GLU A 461 20.00 -15.64 -6.92
N THR A 462 19.04 -15.23 -7.76
CA THR A 462 18.43 -13.90 -7.75
C THR A 462 16.92 -13.98 -7.99
N LEU A 463 16.15 -13.29 -7.15
CA LEU A 463 14.70 -13.15 -7.28
C LEU A 463 14.32 -11.66 -7.29
N VAL A 464 13.59 -11.23 -8.32
CA VAL A 464 13.04 -9.88 -8.45
C VAL A 464 11.53 -9.97 -8.57
N ILE A 465 10.83 -9.30 -7.65
CA ILE A 465 9.38 -9.27 -7.54
C ILE A 465 8.92 -7.84 -7.84
N GLY A 466 7.91 -7.69 -8.71
CA GLY A 466 7.36 -6.42 -9.17
C GLY A 466 6.06 -6.02 -8.48
N GLU A 467 5.63 -4.77 -8.69
CA GLU A 467 4.45 -4.17 -8.04
C GLU A 467 3.12 -4.84 -8.37
N LYS A 468 3.01 -5.57 -9.50
CA LYS A 468 1.79 -6.27 -9.91
C LYS A 468 1.72 -7.73 -9.43
N VAL A 469 2.70 -8.22 -8.68
CA VAL A 469 2.66 -9.60 -8.14
C VAL A 469 1.56 -9.68 -7.08
N SER A 470 0.63 -10.62 -7.29
CA SER A 470 -0.61 -10.74 -6.54
C SER A 470 -0.49 -11.63 -5.30
N VAL A 471 0.38 -12.65 -5.37
CA VAL A 471 0.66 -13.60 -4.30
C VAL A 471 2.16 -13.86 -4.24
N ILE A 472 2.70 -13.87 -3.02
CA ILE A 472 4.04 -14.38 -2.70
C ILE A 472 3.85 -15.49 -1.67
N GLY A 473 3.88 -16.74 -2.15
CA GLY A 473 3.83 -17.93 -1.31
C GLY A 473 5.20 -18.25 -0.69
N ARG A 474 5.29 -19.39 -0.03
CA ARG A 474 6.55 -19.94 0.47
C ARG A 474 7.55 -20.22 -0.66
N ILE A 475 8.76 -19.72 -0.51
CA ILE A 475 9.88 -19.90 -1.45
C ILE A 475 10.98 -20.71 -0.78
N GLU A 476 11.28 -21.88 -1.34
CA GLU A 476 12.40 -22.72 -0.92
C GLU A 476 13.55 -22.57 -1.92
N ALA A 477 14.57 -21.76 -1.61
CA ALA A 477 15.62 -21.43 -2.57
C ALA A 477 17.03 -21.51 -1.96
N GLU A 478 17.60 -22.72 -1.92
CA GLU A 478 18.87 -23.00 -1.21
C GLU A 478 20.06 -22.11 -1.59
N ASN A 479 20.11 -21.57 -2.81
CA ASN A 479 21.21 -20.73 -3.31
C ASN A 479 20.87 -19.23 -3.48
N LEU A 480 19.71 -18.76 -3.01
CA LEU A 480 19.24 -17.38 -3.26
C LEU A 480 20.08 -16.38 -2.47
N LYS A 481 20.85 -15.53 -3.17
CA LYS A 481 21.73 -14.51 -2.55
C LYS A 481 21.09 -13.13 -2.51
N SER A 482 20.28 -12.79 -3.51
CA SER A 482 19.73 -11.44 -3.69
C SER A 482 18.23 -11.48 -3.96
N LEU A 483 17.46 -10.85 -3.08
CA LEU A 483 16.02 -10.62 -3.24
C LEU A 483 15.74 -9.14 -3.44
N GLN A 484 14.98 -8.79 -4.49
CA GLN A 484 14.28 -7.52 -4.58
C GLN A 484 12.77 -7.76 -4.42
N LEU A 485 12.22 -7.28 -3.31
CA LEU A 485 10.81 -7.37 -2.96
C LEU A 485 10.07 -6.10 -3.38
N GLY A 486 9.49 -6.13 -4.57
CA GLY A 486 8.35 -5.28 -4.94
C GLY A 486 7.03 -5.85 -4.40
N GLY A 487 5.94 -5.46 -5.03
CA GLY A 487 4.57 -5.74 -4.59
C GLY A 487 3.88 -4.48 -4.11
N ASN A 488 2.63 -4.63 -3.70
CA ASN A 488 1.81 -3.55 -3.15
C ASN A 488 0.98 -4.05 -1.95
N LYS A 489 0.22 -3.17 -1.33
CA LYS A 489 -0.56 -3.44 -0.11
C LYS A 489 -1.63 -4.54 -0.26
N ASP A 490 -2.02 -4.82 -1.50
CA ASP A 490 -3.03 -5.82 -1.86
C ASP A 490 -2.36 -7.16 -2.28
N THR A 491 -1.02 -7.23 -2.33
CA THR A 491 -0.23 -8.47 -2.52
C THR A 491 -0.39 -9.38 -1.30
N ASN A 492 -0.90 -10.59 -1.51
CA ASN A 492 -1.06 -11.59 -0.46
C ASN A 492 0.28 -12.29 -0.20
N MET A 493 0.88 -12.11 0.98
CA MET A 493 2.16 -12.73 1.34
C MET A 493 1.96 -13.81 2.42
N GLU A 494 2.59 -14.96 2.23
CA GLU A 494 2.54 -16.05 3.20
C GLU A 494 3.38 -15.74 4.46
N TRP A 495 3.03 -16.40 5.56
CA TRP A 495 3.85 -16.45 6.77
C TRP A 495 5.17 -17.17 6.49
N ALA A 496 6.30 -16.65 7.00
CA ALA A 496 7.62 -17.24 6.81
C ALA A 496 8.03 -17.47 5.33
N GLY A 497 7.56 -16.60 4.41
CA GLY A 497 7.70 -16.80 2.96
C GLY A 497 9.15 -16.96 2.43
N PHE A 498 10.15 -16.43 3.14
CA PHE A 498 11.58 -16.56 2.82
C PHE A 498 12.40 -17.03 4.03
N SER A 499 11.83 -17.82 4.95
CA SER A 499 12.58 -18.34 6.11
C SER A 499 13.60 -19.41 5.73
N ASP A 500 14.61 -19.57 6.57
CA ASP A 500 15.67 -20.59 6.49
C ASP A 500 16.52 -20.53 5.20
N ILE A 501 16.42 -19.46 4.41
CA ILE A 501 17.25 -19.20 3.23
C ILE A 501 18.64 -18.72 3.68
N LYS A 502 19.46 -19.66 4.15
CA LYS A 502 20.79 -19.37 4.71
C LYS A 502 21.76 -18.72 3.72
N SER A 503 21.52 -18.82 2.42
CA SER A 503 22.33 -18.22 1.36
C SER A 503 21.99 -16.75 1.08
N LEU A 504 20.89 -16.22 1.65
CA LEU A 504 20.42 -14.86 1.38
C LEU A 504 21.37 -13.83 2.00
N GLU A 505 22.08 -13.09 1.15
CA GLU A 505 23.05 -12.05 1.56
C GLU A 505 22.39 -10.68 1.67
N LYS A 506 21.42 -10.39 0.77
CA LYS A 506 20.84 -9.06 0.58
C LYS A 506 19.35 -9.08 0.23
N VAL A 507 18.59 -8.19 0.86
CA VAL A 507 17.18 -7.88 0.54
C VAL A 507 17.01 -6.38 0.24
N VAL A 508 16.30 -6.06 -0.84
CA VAL A 508 15.84 -4.69 -1.16
C VAL A 508 14.32 -4.66 -1.21
N ILE A 509 13.67 -3.91 -0.33
CA ILE A 509 12.22 -3.78 -0.25
C ILE A 509 11.82 -2.45 -0.90
N SER A 510 11.36 -2.54 -2.16
CA SER A 510 10.98 -1.38 -2.97
C SER A 510 9.46 -1.17 -3.10
N GLY A 511 8.67 -2.22 -2.84
CA GLY A 511 7.20 -2.15 -2.92
C GLY A 511 6.53 -1.55 -1.68
N SER A 512 5.25 -1.18 -1.81
CA SER A 512 4.41 -0.73 -0.68
C SER A 512 3.79 -1.93 0.03
N VAL A 513 4.61 -2.72 0.73
CA VAL A 513 4.27 -4.07 1.23
C VAL A 513 4.29 -4.18 2.75
N GLU A 514 3.61 -5.18 3.30
CA GLU A 514 3.80 -5.59 4.70
C GLU A 514 4.89 -6.68 4.77
N ILE A 515 5.83 -6.55 5.72
CA ILE A 515 6.78 -7.63 6.03
C ILE A 515 6.08 -8.56 7.01
N THR A 516 5.83 -9.80 6.60
CA THR A 516 5.07 -10.78 7.42
C THR A 516 5.87 -11.28 8.62
N GLU A 517 5.18 -11.99 9.52
CA GLU A 517 5.84 -12.67 10.65
C GLU A 517 6.84 -13.72 10.13
N ALA A 518 8.00 -13.82 10.80
CA ALA A 518 9.10 -14.73 10.45
C ALA A 518 9.61 -14.65 8.98
N MET A 519 9.31 -13.57 8.24
CA MET A 519 9.52 -13.51 6.79
C MET A 519 10.95 -13.87 6.33
N PHE A 520 11.97 -13.46 7.10
CA PHE A 520 13.39 -13.77 6.86
C PHE A 520 14.04 -14.44 8.09
N GLU A 521 13.27 -15.20 8.86
CA GLU A 521 13.79 -15.96 10.03
C GLU A 521 14.88 -16.96 9.58
N ASN A 522 15.97 -17.08 10.35
CA ASN A 522 17.12 -17.96 10.12
C ASN A 522 17.90 -17.72 8.80
N CYS A 523 17.75 -16.56 8.16
CA CYS A 523 18.59 -16.15 7.04
C CYS A 523 19.97 -15.68 7.53
N GLU A 524 20.80 -16.63 8.00
CA GLU A 524 22.05 -16.39 8.74
C GLU A 524 23.05 -15.46 8.02
N ASN A 525 23.14 -15.51 6.68
CA ASN A 525 24.03 -14.64 5.90
C ASN A 525 23.43 -13.27 5.52
N LEU A 526 22.19 -12.97 5.92
CA LEU A 526 21.50 -11.73 5.56
C LEU A 526 22.12 -10.56 6.33
N THR A 527 23.01 -9.85 5.67
CA THR A 527 23.81 -8.74 6.24
C THR A 527 23.32 -7.38 5.78
N SER A 528 22.47 -7.31 4.74
CA SER A 528 21.97 -6.05 4.18
C SER A 528 20.48 -6.12 3.85
N VAL A 529 19.68 -5.36 4.60
CA VAL A 529 18.27 -5.05 4.27
C VAL A 529 18.19 -3.56 3.94
N THR A 530 17.61 -3.21 2.80
CA THR A 530 17.36 -1.82 2.40
C THR A 530 15.87 -1.63 2.13
N ILE A 531 15.22 -0.70 2.84
CA ILE A 531 13.80 -0.39 2.67
C ILE A 531 13.67 0.97 1.98
N THR A 532 13.13 0.99 0.76
CA THR A 532 12.85 2.22 -0.01
C THR A 532 11.37 2.40 -0.36
N GLY A 533 10.56 1.34 -0.24
CA GLY A 533 9.11 1.37 -0.42
C GLY A 533 8.34 1.83 0.84
N GLU A 534 7.02 2.00 0.71
CA GLU A 534 6.14 2.37 1.82
C GLU A 534 5.71 1.12 2.62
N VAL A 535 6.55 0.71 3.58
CA VAL A 535 6.24 -0.41 4.50
C VAL A 535 5.45 0.10 5.71
N SER A 536 4.25 -0.43 5.93
CA SER A 536 3.35 -0.08 7.06
C SER A 536 3.51 -0.99 8.28
N ARG A 537 3.87 -2.27 8.05
CA ARG A 537 3.93 -3.31 9.08
C ARG A 537 5.20 -4.16 8.94
N ILE A 538 5.82 -4.48 10.07
CA ILE A 538 6.88 -5.47 10.19
C ILE A 538 6.48 -6.48 11.25
N GLY A 539 6.35 -7.75 10.86
CA GLY A 539 5.90 -8.83 11.73
C GLY A 539 6.87 -9.19 12.86
N ALA A 540 6.38 -9.96 13.82
CA ALA A 540 7.21 -10.57 14.86
C ALA A 540 8.20 -11.56 14.22
N TRP A 541 9.41 -11.66 14.78
CA TRP A 541 10.53 -12.47 14.26
C TRP A 541 10.93 -12.21 12.79
N ALA A 542 10.49 -11.12 12.15
CA ALA A 542 10.66 -10.90 10.70
C ALA A 542 12.11 -10.99 10.18
N PHE A 543 13.10 -10.67 11.01
CA PHE A 543 14.54 -10.78 10.73
C PHE A 543 15.28 -11.55 11.84
N ALA A 544 14.61 -12.49 12.53
CA ALA A 544 15.21 -13.30 13.58
C ALA A 544 16.34 -14.20 13.03
N GLY A 545 17.43 -14.36 13.78
CA GLY A 545 18.56 -15.22 13.38
C GLY A 545 19.32 -14.73 12.13
N THR A 546 19.20 -13.45 11.76
CA THR A 546 19.90 -12.85 10.61
C THR A 546 21.27 -12.28 10.97
N GLY A 547 22.16 -12.18 9.98
CA GLY A 547 23.48 -11.58 10.09
C GLY A 547 23.50 -10.04 10.11
N LEU A 548 22.39 -9.37 10.41
CA LEU A 548 22.25 -7.92 10.28
C LEU A 548 23.10 -7.16 11.31
N THR A 549 24.08 -6.39 10.82
CA THR A 549 24.88 -5.44 11.62
C THR A 549 24.30 -4.01 11.58
N GLU A 550 23.59 -3.65 10.52
CA GLU A 550 22.88 -2.37 10.41
C GLU A 550 21.42 -2.60 9.96
N LEU A 551 20.47 -1.92 10.59
CA LEU A 551 19.07 -1.91 10.17
C LEU A 551 18.42 -0.54 10.37
N GLU A 552 17.69 -0.08 9.35
CA GLU A 552 16.91 1.16 9.36
C GLU A 552 15.43 0.86 9.10
N ILE A 553 14.60 1.15 10.09
CA ILE A 553 13.15 1.03 10.03
C ILE A 553 12.56 2.40 9.67
N PRO A 554 11.79 2.57 8.58
CA PRO A 554 11.32 3.88 8.14
C PRO A 554 10.14 4.40 8.99
N GLU A 555 9.90 5.72 8.94
CA GLU A 555 8.77 6.38 9.63
C GLU A 555 7.37 5.95 9.11
N SER A 556 7.29 5.22 7.99
CA SER A 556 6.03 4.67 7.48
C SER A 556 5.50 3.49 8.31
N VAL A 557 6.35 2.84 9.11
CA VAL A 557 5.97 1.67 9.90
C VAL A 557 5.14 2.09 11.11
N THR A 558 3.88 1.65 11.13
CA THR A 558 2.91 1.89 12.22
C THR A 558 2.68 0.64 13.08
N GLU A 559 3.12 -0.53 12.63
CA GLU A 559 3.07 -1.79 13.37
C GLU A 559 4.44 -2.49 13.32
N LEU A 560 5.04 -2.74 14.48
CA LEU A 560 6.31 -3.44 14.64
C LEU A 560 6.11 -4.59 15.63
N GLY A 561 6.38 -5.82 15.20
CA GLY A 561 6.16 -7.02 16.00
C GLY A 561 7.24 -7.27 17.05
N ASP A 562 6.87 -8.06 18.06
CA ASP A 562 7.80 -8.52 19.10
C ASP A 562 8.98 -9.28 18.51
N SER A 563 10.16 -9.12 19.12
CA SER A 563 11.35 -9.92 18.79
C SER A 563 11.72 -9.89 17.28
N PHE A 564 11.38 -8.82 16.55
CA PHE A 564 11.55 -8.73 15.09
C PHE A 564 12.99 -8.92 14.60
N ILE A 565 13.98 -8.72 15.48
CA ILE A 565 15.42 -8.96 15.26
C ILE A 565 16.03 -9.88 16.34
N PHE A 566 15.27 -10.87 16.82
CA PHE A 566 15.73 -11.89 17.77
C PHE A 566 17.04 -12.56 17.33
N GLU A 567 17.96 -12.85 18.25
CA GLU A 567 19.28 -13.47 17.99
C GLU A 567 20.17 -12.72 16.98
N THR A 568 19.88 -11.45 16.68
CA THR A 568 20.78 -10.56 15.90
C THR A 568 21.78 -9.82 16.80
N LYS A 569 22.80 -9.22 16.16
CA LYS A 569 23.86 -8.47 16.83
C LYS A 569 24.17 -7.13 16.13
N PRO A 570 23.29 -6.12 16.22
CA PRO A 570 23.45 -4.87 15.49
C PRO A 570 24.60 -4.00 16.03
N GLU A 571 25.42 -3.46 15.12
CA GLU A 571 26.35 -2.35 15.39
C GLU A 571 25.63 -0.99 15.33
N LYS A 572 24.62 -0.86 14.46
CA LYS A 572 23.79 0.34 14.31
C LYS A 572 22.31 0.00 14.09
N LEU A 573 21.44 0.71 14.79
CA LEU A 573 19.99 0.54 14.69
C LEU A 573 19.29 1.91 14.59
N VAL A 574 18.47 2.08 13.55
CA VAL A 574 17.67 3.30 13.30
C VAL A 574 16.19 2.93 13.30
N LEU A 575 15.43 3.56 14.17
CA LEU A 575 14.05 3.19 14.50
C LEU A 575 13.10 4.36 14.20
N GLY A 576 12.56 4.37 12.99
CA GLY A 576 11.59 5.35 12.52
C GLY A 576 10.14 5.07 12.92
N ALA A 577 9.79 3.82 13.24
CA ALA A 577 8.40 3.42 13.47
C ALA A 577 7.72 4.22 14.59
N ASP A 578 6.44 4.61 14.39
CA ASP A 578 5.67 5.38 15.36
C ASP A 578 4.90 4.47 16.34
N VAL A 579 5.67 3.67 17.09
CA VAL A 579 5.19 2.60 17.99
C VAL A 579 5.66 2.81 19.43
N THR A 580 5.11 2.05 20.38
CA THR A 580 5.72 1.91 21.71
C THR A 580 6.81 0.84 21.64
N TYR A 581 8.06 1.23 21.90
CA TYR A 581 9.20 0.32 22.02
C TYR A 581 9.28 -0.19 23.45
N ASP A 582 9.15 -1.52 23.64
CA ASP A 582 9.20 -2.18 24.94
C ASP A 582 10.19 -3.37 24.98
N SER A 583 10.26 -4.05 26.13
CA SER A 583 11.17 -5.19 26.32
C SER A 583 10.84 -6.40 25.44
N MET A 584 9.63 -6.49 24.88
CA MET A 584 9.24 -7.55 23.94
C MET A 584 9.70 -7.21 22.52
N THR A 585 9.75 -5.92 22.16
CA THR A 585 10.28 -5.44 20.87
C THR A 585 11.73 -5.90 20.63
N PHE A 586 12.58 -5.87 21.66
CA PHE A 586 14.01 -6.22 21.60
C PHE A 586 14.40 -7.48 22.39
N ASN A 587 13.43 -8.34 22.69
CA ASN A 587 13.72 -9.62 23.35
C ASN A 587 14.72 -10.44 22.51
N GLY A 588 15.76 -10.98 23.15
CA GLY A 588 16.77 -11.84 22.52
C GLY A 588 17.80 -11.15 21.61
N VAL A 589 17.87 -9.81 21.57
CA VAL A 589 18.90 -9.08 20.79
C VAL A 589 20.22 -8.98 21.58
N ASP A 590 21.36 -9.21 20.94
CA ASP A 590 22.69 -9.00 21.55
C ASP A 590 23.19 -7.58 21.24
N PHE A 591 23.06 -6.69 22.23
CA PHE A 591 23.50 -5.29 22.13
C PHE A 591 24.99 -5.05 22.43
N THR A 592 25.82 -6.09 22.62
CA THR A 592 27.22 -5.91 23.05
C THR A 592 28.07 -5.13 22.04
N ASP A 593 27.80 -5.27 20.74
CA ASP A 593 28.51 -4.54 19.67
C ASP A 593 27.85 -3.22 19.21
N LEU A 594 26.69 -2.84 19.78
CA LEU A 594 25.93 -1.64 19.39
C LEU A 594 26.71 -0.34 19.71
N GLN A 595 26.94 0.46 18.68
CA GLN A 595 27.65 1.76 18.73
C GLN A 595 26.72 2.95 18.47
N GLU A 596 25.66 2.76 17.70
CA GLU A 596 24.73 3.83 17.32
C GLU A 596 23.26 3.37 17.40
N LEU A 597 22.48 4.07 18.21
CA LEU A 597 21.04 3.88 18.34
C LEU A 597 20.32 5.20 18.03
N GLN A 598 19.49 5.22 17.00
CA GLN A 598 18.62 6.35 16.69
C GLN A 598 17.16 5.94 16.86
N ILE A 599 16.42 6.63 17.72
CA ILE A 599 14.97 6.44 17.90
C ILE A 599 14.31 7.72 17.42
N LEU A 600 13.67 7.70 16.25
CA LEU A 600 13.22 8.90 15.55
C LEU A 600 11.75 9.28 15.86
N SER A 601 10.89 8.26 16.03
CA SER A 601 9.47 8.39 16.39
C SER A 601 9.07 7.45 17.55
N GLY A 602 7.81 7.49 17.98
CA GLY A 602 7.25 6.54 18.94
C GLY A 602 7.43 6.91 20.43
N GLU A 603 7.23 5.91 21.29
CA GLU A 603 7.32 6.03 22.75
C GLU A 603 8.34 5.03 23.29
N ILE A 604 9.25 5.47 24.17
CA ILE A 604 10.26 4.61 24.80
C ILE A 604 9.70 4.13 26.16
N SER A 605 9.46 2.83 26.33
CA SER A 605 8.82 2.27 27.53
C SER A 605 9.63 2.47 28.82
N GLU A 606 9.02 2.11 29.96
CA GLU A 606 9.81 1.87 31.17
C GLU A 606 10.77 0.68 30.97
N SER A 607 11.95 0.78 31.58
CA SER A 607 12.99 -0.26 31.68
C SER A 607 13.51 -0.88 30.36
N LEU A 608 13.28 -0.23 29.20
CA LEU A 608 13.60 -0.75 27.86
C LEU A 608 15.01 -1.36 27.72
N PHE A 609 16.04 -0.65 28.19
CA PHE A 609 17.44 -1.07 28.22
C PHE A 609 17.99 -1.09 29.66
N GLU A 610 17.15 -1.45 30.65
CA GLU A 610 17.55 -1.47 32.06
C GLU A 610 18.65 -2.53 32.32
N CYS A 611 19.80 -2.05 32.79
CA CYS A 611 21.01 -2.84 33.05
C CYS A 611 21.60 -3.52 31.79
N GLU A 612 21.26 -3.04 30.60
CA GLU A 612 21.66 -3.67 29.34
C GLU A 612 23.19 -3.63 29.11
N ARG A 613 23.74 -4.72 28.56
CA ARG A 613 25.19 -4.95 28.41
C ARG A 613 25.69 -4.46 27.06
N PHE A 614 25.92 -3.16 26.97
CA PHE A 614 26.76 -2.58 25.91
C PHE A 614 28.25 -2.80 26.22
N GLU A 615 29.06 -3.18 25.23
CA GLU A 615 30.53 -3.26 25.38
C GLU A 615 31.28 -2.18 24.60
N LYS A 616 30.65 -1.53 23.61
CA LYS A 616 31.19 -0.37 22.87
C LYS A 616 30.64 0.96 23.40
N ASP A 617 31.35 2.05 23.08
CA ASP A 617 30.87 3.42 23.29
C ASP A 617 29.58 3.67 22.48
N LEU A 618 28.44 3.73 23.16
CA LEU A 618 27.12 3.91 22.55
C LEU A 618 26.77 5.39 22.40
N LYS A 619 26.35 5.78 21.19
CA LYS A 619 25.72 7.07 20.91
C LYS A 619 24.21 6.87 20.75
N LEU A 620 23.43 7.58 21.56
CA LEU A 620 21.97 7.63 21.44
C LEU A 620 21.54 8.92 20.76
N LYS A 621 20.62 8.82 19.80
CA LYS A 621 19.92 9.95 19.20
C LYS A 621 18.42 9.80 19.40
N ILE A 622 17.79 10.82 19.95
CA ILE A 622 16.34 10.93 20.15
C ILE A 622 15.81 11.95 19.14
N GLY A 623 15.02 11.49 18.18
CA GLY A 623 14.47 12.29 17.10
C GLY A 623 13.24 13.10 17.49
N PRO A 624 12.68 13.87 16.54
CA PRO A 624 11.73 14.93 16.83
C PRO A 624 10.31 14.40 17.05
N ASN A 625 10.02 13.16 16.66
CA ASN A 625 8.69 12.57 16.79
C ASN A 625 8.51 11.75 18.08
N VAL A 626 9.58 11.45 18.82
CA VAL A 626 9.51 10.75 20.12
C VAL A 626 8.69 11.54 21.14
N THR A 627 7.71 10.92 21.79
CA THR A 627 6.77 11.60 22.71
C THR A 627 7.26 11.61 24.17
N SER A 628 7.87 10.52 24.62
CA SER A 628 8.26 10.29 26.02
C SER A 628 9.43 9.31 26.15
N ILE A 629 10.19 9.46 27.23
CA ILE A 629 11.19 8.48 27.69
C ILE A 629 10.73 7.93 29.03
N GLY A 630 10.51 6.62 29.09
CA GLY A 630 9.99 5.92 30.26
C GLY A 630 10.91 5.90 31.48
N ARG A 631 10.34 5.46 32.59
CA ARG A 631 11.04 5.26 33.87
C ARG A 631 12.15 4.22 33.69
N ARG A 632 13.38 4.51 34.12
CA ARG A 632 14.55 3.60 34.03
C ARG A 632 14.92 3.12 32.62
N ALA A 633 14.43 3.76 31.56
CA ALA A 633 14.59 3.31 30.16
C ALA A 633 16.03 2.99 29.73
N PHE A 634 17.02 3.72 30.25
CA PHE A 634 18.46 3.50 30.03
C PHE A 634 19.22 3.42 31.37
N PHE A 635 18.60 2.79 32.39
CA PHE A 635 19.22 2.63 33.71
C PHE A 635 20.47 1.74 33.64
N GLU A 636 21.59 2.16 34.24
CA GLU A 636 22.88 1.44 34.23
C GLU A 636 23.53 1.20 32.85
N CYS A 637 23.11 1.92 31.79
CA CYS A 637 23.77 1.91 30.47
C CYS A 637 25.17 2.59 30.52
N LYS A 638 26.16 1.93 31.12
CA LYS A 638 27.46 2.52 31.47
C LYS A 638 28.32 2.95 30.28
N GLN A 639 28.12 2.36 29.09
CA GLN A 639 28.83 2.77 27.88
C GLN A 639 28.11 3.85 27.05
N LEU A 640 26.96 4.37 27.52
CA LEU A 640 26.30 5.49 26.85
C LEU A 640 27.16 6.76 26.99
N VAL A 641 27.87 7.14 25.93
CA VAL A 641 28.83 8.27 25.96
C VAL A 641 28.17 9.62 25.66
N SER A 642 27.11 9.61 24.85
CA SER A 642 26.39 10.82 24.43
C SER A 642 24.91 10.52 24.14
N VAL A 643 24.05 11.46 24.52
CA VAL A 643 22.66 11.53 24.06
C VAL A 643 22.46 12.84 23.30
N GLU A 644 22.05 12.75 22.04
CA GLU A 644 21.59 13.88 21.23
C GLU A 644 20.06 13.91 21.21
N PHE A 645 19.48 15.08 21.43
CA PHE A 645 18.03 15.31 21.38
C PHE A 645 17.73 16.30 20.27
N GLU A 646 16.91 15.91 19.30
CA GLU A 646 16.30 16.84 18.34
C GLU A 646 15.14 17.61 18.99
N GLU A 647 14.83 18.79 18.44
CA GLU A 647 13.73 19.62 18.92
C GLU A 647 12.40 19.13 18.33
N GLY A 648 11.44 18.76 19.18
CA GLY A 648 10.28 17.99 18.71
C GLY A 648 9.14 17.82 19.71
N LYS A 649 8.61 16.60 19.83
CA LYS A 649 7.42 16.24 20.64
C LYS A 649 7.74 15.81 22.07
N LEU A 650 9.00 15.49 22.40
CA LEU A 650 9.39 14.93 23.70
C LEU A 650 9.00 15.85 24.88
N GLU A 651 7.97 15.48 25.64
CA GLU A 651 7.52 16.31 26.79
C GLU A 651 8.19 15.93 28.10
N THR A 652 8.56 14.65 28.29
CA THR A 652 8.99 14.09 29.58
C THR A 652 10.21 13.18 29.47
N ILE A 653 11.12 13.32 30.43
CA ILE A 653 12.20 12.35 30.70
C ILE A 653 11.89 11.69 32.03
N GLY A 654 11.61 10.39 32.01
CA GLY A 654 11.08 9.63 33.14
C GLY A 654 12.00 9.48 34.35
N ASP A 655 11.41 9.02 35.46
CA ASP A 655 12.13 8.77 36.70
C ASP A 655 13.28 7.78 36.49
N GLY A 656 14.49 8.19 36.87
CA GLY A 656 15.70 7.38 36.78
C GLY A 656 16.13 6.97 35.37
N ALA A 657 15.64 7.65 34.31
CA ALA A 657 15.83 7.25 32.91
C ALA A 657 17.29 6.94 32.52
N PHE A 658 18.28 7.71 32.97
CA PHE A 658 19.71 7.59 32.64
C PHE A 658 20.60 7.45 33.90
N VAL A 659 20.08 6.86 34.99
CA VAL A 659 20.86 6.69 36.22
C VAL A 659 22.04 5.76 35.99
N HIS A 660 23.19 6.05 36.59
CA HIS A 660 24.43 5.26 36.45
C HIS A 660 24.97 5.16 35.00
N CYS A 661 24.53 6.03 34.07
CA CYS A 661 25.20 6.24 32.78
C CYS A 661 26.52 7.01 33.00
N THR A 662 27.51 6.34 33.58
CA THR A 662 28.74 6.97 34.08
C THR A 662 29.64 7.54 32.99
N SER A 663 29.54 7.04 31.74
CA SER A 663 30.27 7.59 30.58
C SER A 663 29.58 8.79 29.91
N LEU A 664 28.31 9.10 30.26
CA LEU A 664 27.57 10.19 29.64
C LEU A 664 28.11 11.54 30.11
N THR A 665 28.90 12.22 29.28
CA THR A 665 29.65 13.42 29.72
C THR A 665 28.96 14.77 29.49
N LYS A 666 27.93 14.83 28.66
CA LYS A 666 27.20 16.06 28.32
C LYS A 666 25.75 15.72 27.93
N VAL A 667 24.80 16.56 28.34
CA VAL A 667 23.40 16.48 27.92
C VAL A 667 22.88 17.89 27.61
N ASP A 668 22.33 18.08 26.41
CA ASP A 668 21.59 19.29 26.05
C ASP A 668 20.09 18.94 26.00
N ILE A 669 19.32 19.41 26.99
CA ILE A 669 17.87 19.19 27.05
C ILE A 669 17.19 20.14 26.03
N PRO A 670 16.28 19.65 25.16
CA PRO A 670 15.58 20.49 24.16
C PRO A 670 14.46 21.33 24.80
N ALA A 671 13.88 22.28 24.06
CA ALA A 671 12.84 23.19 24.57
C ALA A 671 11.44 22.55 24.66
N CYS A 672 11.22 21.46 23.93
CA CYS A 672 10.03 20.61 24.02
C CYS A 672 9.87 19.97 25.41
N VAL A 673 10.95 19.55 26.07
CA VAL A 673 10.90 18.90 27.39
C VAL A 673 10.34 19.86 28.46
N LYS A 674 9.29 19.41 29.14
CA LYS A 674 8.61 20.11 30.25
C LYS A 674 9.00 19.56 31.61
N GLU A 675 9.36 18.27 31.69
CA GLU A 675 9.64 17.59 32.95
C GLU A 675 10.84 16.63 32.87
N ILE A 676 11.70 16.72 33.88
CA ILE A 676 12.78 15.76 34.15
C ILE A 676 12.46 15.07 35.49
N GLY A 677 12.36 13.75 35.48
CA GLY A 677 11.93 12.92 36.61
C GLY A 677 12.88 12.86 37.81
N GLU A 678 12.43 12.21 38.88
CA GLU A 678 13.26 11.91 40.05
C GLU A 678 14.44 11.03 39.64
N MET A 679 15.65 11.41 40.07
CA MET A 679 16.92 10.75 39.74
C MET A 679 17.25 10.63 38.24
N ALA A 680 16.55 11.29 37.32
CA ALA A 680 16.63 11.02 35.87
C ALA A 680 18.05 10.92 35.26
N PHE A 681 19.04 11.67 35.76
CA PHE A 681 20.45 11.62 35.37
C PHE A 681 21.39 11.46 36.58
N SER A 682 20.94 10.79 37.65
CA SER A 682 21.74 10.60 38.88
C SER A 682 22.93 9.68 38.63
N ASP A 683 24.07 10.01 39.25
CA ASP A 683 25.35 9.28 39.11
C ASP A 683 25.81 9.09 37.65
N THR A 684 25.70 10.16 36.86
CA THR A 684 26.19 10.22 35.48
C THR A 684 27.50 10.98 35.37
N GLY A 685 28.24 10.77 34.28
CA GLY A 685 29.52 11.44 34.00
C GLY A 685 29.39 12.93 33.62
N ILE A 686 28.20 13.53 33.72
CA ILE A 686 27.86 14.81 33.11
C ILE A 686 28.73 15.93 33.70
N LYS A 687 29.41 16.66 32.81
CA LYS A 687 30.26 17.82 33.12
C LYS A 687 29.51 19.14 33.00
N SER A 688 28.56 19.20 32.05
CA SER A 688 27.69 20.34 31.80
C SER A 688 26.33 19.88 31.29
N VAL A 689 25.28 20.59 31.70
CA VAL A 689 23.91 20.38 31.23
C VAL A 689 23.32 21.71 30.74
N SER A 690 22.75 21.72 29.53
CA SER A 690 21.99 22.86 28.99
C SER A 690 20.50 22.62 29.21
N PHE A 691 19.82 23.58 29.84
CA PHE A 691 18.36 23.65 29.89
C PHE A 691 17.84 24.81 29.02
N LYS A 692 16.71 24.63 28.34
CA LYS A 692 16.06 25.69 27.53
C LYS A 692 14.81 26.24 28.23
N GLU A 693 14.41 27.46 27.86
CA GLU A 693 13.13 28.04 28.28
C GLU A 693 11.97 27.19 27.75
N GLY A 694 11.08 26.77 28.65
CA GLY A 694 10.02 25.80 28.39
C GLY A 694 9.93 24.75 29.49
N LEU A 695 11.09 24.31 30.00
CA LEU A 695 11.22 23.36 31.11
C LEU A 695 10.50 23.87 32.37
N LYS A 696 9.67 23.02 32.98
CA LYS A 696 8.83 23.35 34.15
C LYS A 696 9.30 22.72 35.44
N ARG A 697 9.73 21.46 35.39
CA ARG A 697 10.02 20.66 36.59
C ARG A 697 11.36 19.94 36.47
N ILE A 698 12.16 20.02 37.52
CA ILE A 698 13.37 19.22 37.70
C ILE A 698 13.17 18.36 38.96
N GLY A 699 13.22 17.04 38.79
CA GLY A 699 12.92 16.07 39.84
C GLY A 699 13.90 16.08 41.01
N LYS A 700 13.47 15.45 42.11
CA LYS A 700 14.31 15.18 43.28
C LYS A 700 15.54 14.37 42.85
N ALA A 701 16.72 14.74 43.34
CA ALA A 701 17.99 14.08 43.01
C ALA A 701 18.30 13.92 41.49
N ALA A 702 17.66 14.68 40.59
CA ALA A 702 17.73 14.47 39.14
C ALA A 702 19.17 14.45 38.57
N PHE A 703 20.10 15.23 39.13
CA PHE A 703 21.53 15.25 38.81
C PHE A 703 22.38 15.08 40.09
N ALA A 704 21.91 14.26 41.04
CA ALA A 704 22.69 13.90 42.22
C ALA A 704 23.91 13.03 41.83
N THR A 705 24.96 13.09 42.65
CA THR A 705 26.19 12.27 42.53
C THR A 705 26.99 12.41 41.23
N CYS A 706 26.58 13.26 40.28
CA CYS A 706 27.33 13.53 39.03
C CYS A 706 28.72 14.14 39.34
N PRO A 707 29.83 13.38 39.30
CA PRO A 707 31.04 13.75 40.03
C PRO A 707 31.82 14.91 39.39
N TYR A 708 31.49 15.26 38.15
CA TYR A 708 32.11 16.35 37.39
C TYR A 708 31.21 17.58 37.18
N LEU A 709 29.91 17.48 37.47
CA LEU A 709 29.02 18.64 37.39
C LEU A 709 29.34 19.59 38.54
N ARG A 710 29.61 20.87 38.22
CA ARG A 710 29.91 21.92 39.21
C ARG A 710 29.02 23.16 39.07
N GLU A 711 28.35 23.32 37.94
CA GLU A 711 27.41 24.39 37.71
C GLU A 711 26.22 23.94 36.87
N ALA A 712 25.09 24.62 37.04
CA ALA A 712 23.90 24.46 36.21
C ALA A 712 23.20 25.81 36.00
N SER A 713 22.84 26.13 34.75
CA SER A 713 22.14 27.36 34.38
C SER A 713 20.64 27.11 34.22
N ILE A 714 19.84 27.60 35.16
CA ILE A 714 18.41 27.30 35.27
C ILE A 714 17.55 28.40 34.61
N PRO A 715 16.67 28.08 33.64
CA PRO A 715 15.83 29.06 32.93
C PRO A 715 14.68 29.61 33.78
N LYS A 716 14.08 30.74 33.36
CA LYS A 716 12.97 31.41 34.07
C LYS A 716 11.69 30.58 34.09
N SER A 717 11.52 29.66 33.13
CA SER A 717 10.35 28.79 33.02
C SER A 717 10.20 27.75 34.14
N VAL A 718 11.26 27.44 34.90
CA VAL A 718 11.25 26.38 35.92
C VAL A 718 10.42 26.81 37.14
N GLU A 719 9.40 26.01 37.44
CA GLU A 719 8.40 26.23 38.48
C GLU A 719 8.65 25.41 39.74
N SER A 720 9.34 24.26 39.63
CA SER A 720 9.84 23.50 40.79
C SER A 720 11.17 22.79 40.54
N ILE A 721 12.02 22.78 41.57
CA ILE A 721 13.24 21.98 41.65
C ILE A 721 13.16 21.11 42.91
N GLY A 722 13.21 19.79 42.72
CA GLY A 722 13.13 18.82 43.81
C GLY A 722 14.34 18.85 44.74
N ASP A 723 14.17 18.28 45.94
CA ASP A 723 15.25 18.20 46.93
C ASP A 723 16.47 17.49 46.33
N TYR A 724 17.66 18.01 46.62
CA TYR A 724 18.93 17.44 46.22
C TYR A 724 19.16 17.28 44.69
N ALA A 725 18.37 17.97 43.84
CA ALA A 725 18.45 17.86 42.39
C ALA A 725 19.85 18.10 41.79
N PHE A 726 20.69 18.93 42.43
CA PHE A 726 22.05 19.26 42.01
C PHE A 726 23.00 19.33 43.22
N GLY A 727 24.30 19.38 42.96
CA GLY A 727 25.27 19.87 43.95
C GLY A 727 25.52 18.97 45.16
N ILE A 728 25.08 17.71 45.12
CA ILE A 728 25.12 16.78 46.24
C ILE A 728 25.65 15.42 45.82
N ARG A 729 26.41 14.77 46.71
CA ARG A 729 26.82 13.36 46.64
C ARG A 729 25.87 12.52 47.49
N ALA A 730 25.38 11.43 46.93
CA ALA A 730 24.77 10.35 47.70
C ALA A 730 25.85 9.36 48.17
N TYR A 731 25.80 8.96 49.44
CA TYR A 731 26.70 7.93 50.00
C TYR A 731 25.98 7.04 51.00
N THR A 732 26.49 5.84 51.21
CA THR A 732 25.96 4.92 52.21
C THR A 732 26.48 5.28 53.59
N ALA A 733 25.63 5.85 54.44
CA ALA A 733 25.94 6.12 55.83
C ALA A 733 25.58 4.90 56.71
N GLN A 734 26.46 4.60 57.67
CA GLN A 734 26.19 3.62 58.72
C GLN A 734 26.44 4.26 60.09
N VAL A 735 25.42 4.28 60.94
CA VAL A 735 25.48 4.82 62.31
C VAL A 735 25.33 3.66 63.29
N GLY A 736 26.45 3.13 63.75
CA GLY A 736 26.48 1.98 64.67
C GLY A 736 25.86 0.71 64.07
N ASN A 737 24.87 0.15 64.77
CA ASN A 737 24.19 -1.09 64.40
C ASN A 737 22.88 -0.86 63.60
N GLU A 738 22.59 0.37 63.17
CA GLU A 738 21.43 0.65 62.32
C GLU A 738 21.63 0.12 60.90
N LYS A 739 20.52 -0.15 60.18
CA LYS A 739 20.60 -0.50 58.76
C LYS A 739 21.24 0.66 57.99
N PRO A 740 22.18 0.40 57.06
CA PRO A 740 22.76 1.44 56.23
C PRO A 740 21.67 2.22 55.49
N TYR A 741 21.82 3.54 55.42
CA TYR A 741 20.89 4.43 54.71
C TYR A 741 21.65 5.36 53.76
N THR A 742 21.01 5.76 52.67
CA THR A 742 21.58 6.75 51.75
C THR A 742 21.54 8.13 52.39
N ALA A 743 22.71 8.65 52.74
CA ALA A 743 22.91 10.03 53.14
C ALA A 743 23.22 10.89 51.90
N TYR A 744 22.93 12.18 52.02
CA TYR A 744 23.10 13.17 50.97
C TYR A 744 23.88 14.35 51.55
N GLU A 745 25.04 14.66 50.98
CA GLU A 745 25.87 15.80 51.41
C GLU A 745 26.30 16.69 50.25
N PRO A 746 26.48 18.02 50.46
CA PRO A 746 26.95 18.91 49.42
C PRO A 746 28.38 18.58 48.97
N TYR A 747 28.73 18.87 47.70
CA TYR A 747 30.14 18.80 47.27
C TYR A 747 31.02 19.73 48.12
N GLU A 748 32.14 19.22 48.63
CA GLU A 748 33.13 20.00 49.41
C GLU A 748 33.70 21.20 48.63
N GLU A 749 33.85 21.04 47.31
CA GLU A 749 34.31 22.09 46.38
C GLU A 749 33.23 23.16 46.10
N GLY A 750 32.00 22.95 46.58
CA GLY A 750 30.82 23.76 46.28
C GLY A 750 30.19 23.45 44.92
N PHE A 751 28.97 23.93 44.72
CA PHE A 751 28.25 23.86 43.45
C PHE A 751 27.60 25.21 43.13
N THR A 752 27.56 25.62 41.87
CA THR A 752 27.00 26.92 41.45
C THR A 752 25.68 26.76 40.69
N ILE A 753 24.60 27.26 41.26
CA ILE A 753 23.34 27.46 40.52
C ILE A 753 23.36 28.87 39.91
N ILE A 754 23.39 28.91 38.59
CA ILE A 754 23.29 30.13 37.80
C ILE A 754 21.81 30.30 37.42
N GLY A 755 21.23 31.47 37.67
CA GLY A 755 19.81 31.68 37.39
C GLY A 755 19.40 33.12 37.63
N TYR A 756 18.09 33.35 37.83
CA TYR A 756 17.54 34.70 37.94
C TYR A 756 16.94 34.96 39.33
N GLY A 757 17.23 36.11 39.93
CA GLY A 757 16.72 36.49 41.24
C GLY A 757 15.18 36.43 41.33
N GLY A 758 14.66 35.81 42.39
CA GLY A 758 13.23 35.62 42.63
C GLY A 758 12.57 34.44 41.92
N THR A 759 13.34 33.60 41.21
CA THR A 759 12.89 32.33 40.62
C THR A 759 13.14 31.14 41.55
N GLU A 760 12.69 29.96 41.12
CA GLU A 760 12.94 28.70 41.83
C GLU A 760 14.44 28.36 41.96
N ALA A 761 15.28 28.83 41.04
CA ALA A 761 16.73 28.68 41.13
C ALA A 761 17.35 29.40 42.35
N GLU A 762 16.88 30.62 42.67
CA GLU A 762 17.30 31.33 43.89
C GLU A 762 16.80 30.60 45.14
N ARG A 763 15.55 30.09 45.11
CA ARG A 763 15.00 29.32 46.24
C ARG A 763 15.83 28.06 46.51
N TYR A 764 16.03 27.24 45.49
CA TYR A 764 16.76 25.98 45.59
C TYR A 764 18.18 26.18 46.14
N ALA A 765 18.87 27.23 45.69
CA ALA A 765 20.21 27.58 46.17
C ALA A 765 20.22 28.24 47.58
N GLU A 766 19.18 28.98 48.00
CA GLU A 766 19.05 29.45 49.39
C GLU A 766 18.72 28.32 50.37
N ASP A 767 17.95 27.32 49.95
CA ASP A 767 17.45 26.21 50.80
C ASP A 767 18.45 25.05 50.90
N THR A 768 19.36 24.86 49.92
CA THR A 768 20.31 23.74 49.89
C THR A 768 21.70 24.16 50.39
N PRO A 769 22.23 23.56 51.48
CA PRO A 769 23.57 23.86 51.98
C PRO A 769 24.66 23.60 50.93
N GLY A 770 25.75 24.38 50.95
CA GLY A 770 26.90 24.21 50.05
C GLY A 770 26.70 24.70 48.60
N ILE A 771 25.49 25.12 48.22
CA ILE A 771 25.22 25.69 46.90
C ILE A 771 25.43 27.21 46.91
N THR A 772 26.12 27.72 45.89
CA THR A 772 26.30 29.14 45.60
C THR A 772 25.31 29.58 44.52
N PHE A 773 24.59 30.69 44.74
CA PHE A 773 23.71 31.29 43.73
C PHE A 773 24.40 32.43 42.98
N VAL A 774 24.33 32.40 41.65
CA VAL A 774 24.75 33.49 40.76
C VAL A 774 23.53 34.06 40.04
N ASP A 775 23.19 35.31 40.37
CA ASP A 775 22.09 36.07 39.76
C ASP A 775 22.52 36.70 38.43
N LEU A 776 22.03 36.15 37.32
CA LEU A 776 22.25 36.65 35.95
C LEU A 776 21.72 38.07 35.74
N ASP A 777 20.70 38.52 36.48
CA ASP A 777 20.17 39.88 36.39
C ASP A 777 21.04 40.91 37.17
N GLY A 778 22.07 40.45 37.90
CA GLY A 778 23.10 41.28 38.56
C GLY A 778 22.56 42.20 39.67
N ASN A 779 21.41 41.90 40.27
CA ASN A 779 20.62 42.87 41.04
C ASN A 779 20.27 42.35 42.44
N SER A 780 21.31 42.04 43.24
CA SER A 780 21.25 41.43 44.58
C SER A 780 20.59 42.29 45.69
N LYS A 781 19.48 42.96 45.41
CA LYS A 781 18.66 43.71 46.37
C LYS A 781 17.62 42.77 46.96
N LYS A 782 17.68 42.57 48.28
CA LYS A 782 16.79 41.60 48.96
C LYS A 782 15.34 42.07 48.89
N SER A 783 14.47 41.24 48.32
CA SER A 783 13.06 41.58 48.12
C SER A 783 12.31 41.74 49.43
N LEU A 784 11.53 42.82 49.57
CA LEU A 784 10.64 43.01 50.71
C LEU A 784 9.37 42.14 50.64
N LYS A 785 9.13 41.34 49.58
CA LYS A 785 7.87 40.57 49.37
C LYS A 785 7.41 39.78 50.60
N THR A 786 8.35 39.20 51.36
CA THR A 786 8.10 38.38 52.56
C THR A 786 8.24 39.13 53.90
N ALA A 787 8.51 40.44 53.89
CA ALA A 787 8.70 41.19 55.13
C ALA A 787 7.40 41.38 55.92
N THR A 788 7.48 41.18 57.24
CA THR A 788 6.38 41.42 58.18
C THR A 788 6.27 42.91 58.51
N VAL A 789 5.04 43.41 58.65
CA VAL A 789 4.75 44.84 58.87
C VAL A 789 3.77 44.99 60.04
N SER A 790 4.15 45.75 61.06
CA SER A 790 3.37 45.97 62.29
C SER A 790 3.26 47.47 62.66
N GLY A 791 2.44 47.81 63.66
CA GLY A 791 2.18 49.19 64.12
C GLY A 791 0.87 49.83 63.62
N LEU A 792 0.15 49.16 62.72
CA LEU A 792 -1.04 49.68 62.01
C LEU A 792 -2.36 49.57 62.79
N SER A 793 -2.40 50.08 64.01
CA SER A 793 -3.65 50.16 64.80
C SER A 793 -4.64 51.19 64.24
N ALA A 794 -5.94 50.86 64.33
CA ALA A 794 -7.02 51.74 63.86
C ALA A 794 -6.99 53.13 64.54
N LYS A 795 -7.25 54.18 63.78
CA LYS A 795 -7.23 55.58 64.23
C LYS A 795 -8.61 56.21 64.12
N TYR A 796 -8.84 57.33 64.81
CA TYR A 796 -10.10 58.09 64.72
C TYR A 796 -9.99 59.28 63.79
N TYR A 797 -11.07 59.58 63.06
CA TYR A 797 -11.14 60.73 62.13
C TYR A 797 -10.99 62.07 62.85
N THR A 798 -9.98 62.84 62.46
CA THR A 798 -9.65 64.17 62.99
C THR A 798 -9.86 65.32 61.99
N GLY A 799 -10.16 65.02 60.72
CA GLY A 799 -10.20 66.00 59.63
C GLY A 799 -8.83 66.39 59.06
N LYS A 800 -7.74 65.76 59.51
CA LYS A 800 -6.39 65.89 58.94
C LYS A 800 -5.84 64.52 58.52
N SER A 801 -4.81 64.49 57.68
CA SER A 801 -4.16 63.24 57.25
C SER A 801 -3.50 62.51 58.42
N LEU A 802 -3.74 61.21 58.55
CA LEU A 802 -3.21 60.35 59.62
C LEU A 802 -2.05 59.50 59.10
N LYS A 803 -0.90 59.54 59.79
CA LYS A 803 0.33 58.81 59.40
C LYS A 803 0.80 57.92 60.58
N PRO A 804 0.22 56.72 60.79
CA PRO A 804 0.67 55.82 61.85
C PRO A 804 2.07 55.27 61.56
N SER A 805 2.94 55.26 62.56
CA SER A 805 4.27 54.65 62.45
C SER A 805 4.18 53.14 62.16
N VAL A 806 5.08 52.65 61.30
CA VAL A 806 5.20 51.22 60.97
C VAL A 806 6.55 50.67 61.41
N THR A 807 6.58 49.40 61.76
CA THR A 807 7.80 48.61 61.93
C THR A 807 7.82 47.53 60.86
N VAL A 808 8.97 47.32 60.22
CA VAL A 808 9.18 46.35 59.13
C VAL A 808 10.30 45.40 59.53
N THR A 809 10.06 44.09 59.42
CA THR A 809 11.00 43.03 59.83
C THR A 809 11.07 41.93 58.76
N LEU A 810 12.26 41.62 58.27
CA LEU A 810 12.53 40.58 57.25
C LEU A 810 13.54 39.56 57.79
N LYS A 811 13.27 38.24 57.63
CA LYS A 811 14.06 37.12 58.21
C LYS A 811 14.61 37.46 59.62
N ARG A 812 13.70 37.82 60.56
CA ARG A 812 13.94 38.29 61.95
C ARG A 812 14.66 39.65 62.14
N LYS A 813 15.27 40.25 61.12
CA LYS A 813 15.95 41.56 61.22
C LYS A 813 14.95 42.74 61.09
N LYS A 814 14.95 43.65 62.07
CA LYS A 814 14.22 44.92 62.01
C LYS A 814 14.92 45.89 61.06
N LEU A 815 14.17 46.43 60.10
CA LEU A 815 14.68 47.36 59.08
C LEU A 815 14.54 48.82 59.53
N VAL A 816 15.36 49.71 58.96
CA VAL A 816 15.44 51.14 59.31
C VAL A 816 14.72 52.02 58.28
N LEU A 817 13.77 52.83 58.75
CA LEU A 817 13.04 53.80 57.92
C LEU A 817 14.00 54.86 57.34
N ASN A 818 13.80 55.21 56.08
CA ASN A 818 14.61 56.11 55.25
C ASN A 818 16.05 55.64 54.96
N LYS A 819 16.43 54.42 55.37
CA LYS A 819 17.71 53.77 55.01
C LYS A 819 17.50 52.46 54.25
N ASP A 820 16.64 51.59 54.77
CA ASP A 820 16.33 50.27 54.20
C ASP A 820 14.96 50.25 53.48
N TYR A 821 14.03 51.10 53.92
CA TYR A 821 12.73 51.31 53.28
C TYR A 821 12.22 52.74 53.44
N LYS A 822 11.38 53.22 52.53
CA LYS A 822 10.59 54.47 52.66
C LYS A 822 9.10 54.14 52.78
N VAL A 823 8.30 55.09 53.30
CA VAL A 823 6.84 54.91 53.46
C VAL A 823 6.04 56.03 52.81
N THR A 824 4.95 55.66 52.15
CA THR A 824 3.94 56.58 51.62
C THR A 824 2.54 56.18 52.11
N TYR A 825 1.59 57.11 52.08
CA TYR A 825 0.22 56.88 52.57
C TYR A 825 -0.81 57.35 51.54
N LYS A 826 -1.86 56.56 51.32
CA LYS A 826 -2.98 56.88 50.43
C LYS A 826 -4.32 56.80 51.18
N ASN A 827 -5.28 57.63 50.81
CA ASN A 827 -6.64 57.69 51.39
C ASN A 827 -6.71 57.99 52.90
N ASN A 828 -5.65 58.54 53.49
CA ASN A 828 -5.44 58.62 54.95
C ASN A 828 -6.07 59.83 55.67
N THR A 829 -7.01 60.54 55.05
CA THR A 829 -7.71 61.70 55.64
C THR A 829 -9.19 61.42 55.95
N ASN A 830 -9.81 60.47 55.26
CA ASN A 830 -11.25 60.18 55.35
C ASN A 830 -11.52 58.89 56.14
N ILE A 831 -12.77 58.70 56.58
CA ILE A 831 -13.23 57.49 57.26
C ILE A 831 -13.24 56.32 56.27
N GLY A 832 -12.59 55.20 56.60
CA GLY A 832 -12.44 54.04 55.73
C GLY A 832 -11.10 53.34 55.88
N GLN A 833 -10.71 52.54 54.88
CA GLN A 833 -9.37 51.96 54.80
C GLN A 833 -8.41 52.97 54.16
N ALA A 834 -7.31 53.23 54.87
CA ALA A 834 -6.15 53.95 54.37
C ALA A 834 -5.01 52.96 54.12
N ILE A 835 -4.22 53.22 53.08
CA ILE A 835 -3.12 52.33 52.68
C ILE A 835 -1.82 52.97 53.13
N VAL A 836 -0.93 52.19 53.74
CA VAL A 836 0.50 52.48 53.79
C VAL A 836 1.21 51.60 52.78
N THR A 837 2.14 52.18 52.03
CA THR A 837 3.02 51.45 51.12
C THR A 837 4.45 51.61 51.60
N ILE A 838 5.10 50.47 51.84
CA ILE A 838 6.49 50.31 52.26
C ILE A 838 7.27 49.96 50.99
N THR A 839 8.27 50.75 50.62
CA THR A 839 9.09 50.53 49.43
C THR A 839 10.55 50.36 49.84
N GLY A 840 11.19 49.27 49.40
CA GLY A 840 12.61 49.02 49.65
C GLY A 840 13.49 50.09 49.01
N ILE A 841 14.56 50.47 49.70
CA ILE A 841 15.60 51.38 49.22
C ILE A 841 16.98 50.87 49.67
N GLY A 842 18.04 51.33 49.03
CA GLY A 842 19.41 50.86 49.31
C GLY A 842 19.57 49.38 48.96
N LYS A 843 19.84 48.54 49.97
CA LYS A 843 20.08 47.08 49.80
C LYS A 843 18.79 46.25 49.63
N TYR A 844 17.61 46.87 49.62
CA TYR A 844 16.31 46.19 49.56
C TYR A 844 15.48 46.70 48.38
N THR A 845 14.69 45.80 47.77
CA THR A 845 13.82 46.11 46.62
C THR A 845 12.37 45.67 46.85
N GLY A 846 11.49 45.95 45.90
CA GLY A 846 10.07 45.63 45.97
C GLY A 846 9.27 46.56 46.88
N SER A 847 7.97 46.32 46.99
CA SER A 847 7.07 47.10 47.86
C SER A 847 5.96 46.25 48.44
N ILE A 848 5.59 46.54 49.70
CA ILE A 848 4.44 45.94 50.37
C ILE A 848 3.41 47.03 50.66
N SER A 849 2.14 46.77 50.38
CA SER A 849 1.04 47.59 50.89
C SER A 849 0.28 46.90 52.03
N ARG A 850 -0.14 47.68 53.03
CA ARG A 850 -0.97 47.25 54.16
C ARG A 850 -2.04 48.30 54.46
N ASN A 851 -3.18 47.83 54.96
CA ASN A 851 -4.32 48.69 55.28
C ASN A 851 -4.37 49.02 56.76
N PHE A 852 -4.82 50.23 57.10
CA PHE A 852 -5.27 50.59 58.46
C PHE A 852 -6.58 51.36 58.40
N THR A 853 -7.44 51.18 59.41
CA THR A 853 -8.79 51.75 59.40
C THR A 853 -8.87 53.08 60.13
N ILE A 854 -9.48 54.08 59.49
CA ILE A 854 -9.88 55.36 60.09
C ILE A 854 -11.37 55.28 60.45
N ARG A 855 -11.70 55.34 61.74
CA ARG A 855 -13.05 55.18 62.30
C ARG A 855 -13.65 56.52 62.73
N ILE A 856 -14.99 56.61 62.76
CA ILE A 856 -15.71 57.75 63.35
C ILE A 856 -16.06 57.46 64.82
N LYS A 857 -16.18 58.51 65.66
CA LYS A 857 -16.54 58.36 67.08
C LYS A 857 -17.99 58.82 67.32
N ASN A 858 -18.82 57.93 67.86
CA ASN A 858 -20.18 58.27 68.29
C ASN A 858 -20.17 59.34 69.39
N ASN A 859 -21.27 60.10 69.51
CA ASN A 859 -21.47 61.26 70.39
C ASN A 859 -20.48 62.42 70.17
N SER A 860 -19.60 62.35 69.18
CA SER A 860 -18.71 63.47 68.81
C SER A 860 -19.41 64.45 67.87
N THR A 861 -19.11 65.74 68.00
CA THR A 861 -19.74 66.81 67.21
C THR A 861 -18.79 67.36 66.16
N TYR A 862 -19.24 67.40 64.92
CA TYR A 862 -18.49 67.86 63.75
C TYR A 862 -19.21 69.03 63.08
N THR A 863 -18.43 69.94 62.47
CA THR A 863 -18.97 71.05 61.70
C THR A 863 -18.96 70.69 60.22
N ALA A 864 -20.08 70.91 59.54
CA ALA A 864 -20.19 70.77 58.08
C ALA A 864 -20.92 72.01 57.52
N GLY A 865 -20.19 72.81 56.75
CA GLY A 865 -20.64 74.15 56.36
C GLY A 865 -20.91 75.03 57.59
N LYS A 866 -22.04 75.74 57.61
CA LYS A 866 -22.46 76.62 58.71
C LYS A 866 -23.26 75.90 59.82
N LEU A 867 -23.24 74.57 59.87
CA LEU A 867 -24.06 73.74 60.76
C LEU A 867 -23.22 72.73 61.54
N LYS A 868 -23.63 72.44 62.79
CA LYS A 868 -22.99 71.50 63.72
C LYS A 868 -23.85 70.25 63.87
N TYR A 869 -23.21 69.07 63.74
CA TYR A 869 -23.87 67.77 63.74
C TYR A 869 -23.19 66.84 64.73
N THR A 870 -23.97 66.17 65.57
CA THR A 870 -23.48 65.15 66.50
C THR A 870 -23.79 63.77 65.92
N ILE A 871 -22.78 62.90 65.84
CA ILE A 871 -22.95 61.50 65.40
C ILE A 871 -23.73 60.76 66.49
N THR A 872 -24.89 60.21 66.16
CA THR A 872 -25.77 59.55 67.15
C THR A 872 -25.74 58.03 67.09
N ASN A 873 -25.59 57.46 65.89
CA ASN A 873 -25.45 56.02 65.71
C ASN A 873 -24.71 55.77 64.40
N ALA A 874 -23.41 55.51 64.47
CA ALA A 874 -22.58 55.15 63.34
C ALA A 874 -21.77 53.89 63.60
N ASP A 875 -21.63 53.07 62.55
CA ASP A 875 -20.76 51.90 62.54
C ASP A 875 -19.30 52.25 62.22
N THR A 876 -18.42 51.25 62.30
CA THR A 876 -16.98 51.37 62.01
C THR A 876 -16.67 51.72 60.55
N THR A 877 -17.64 51.59 59.63
CA THR A 877 -17.50 51.92 58.20
C THR A 877 -17.95 53.36 57.86
N GLY A 878 -18.55 54.06 58.84
CA GLY A 878 -19.09 55.40 58.71
C GLY A 878 -20.50 55.46 58.12
N LYS A 879 -21.27 54.37 58.12
CA LYS A 879 -22.73 54.43 57.88
C LYS A 879 -23.41 54.78 59.19
N GLY A 880 -24.32 55.76 59.18
CA GLY A 880 -25.00 56.17 60.41
C GLY A 880 -25.95 57.36 60.32
N THR A 881 -26.40 57.81 61.48
CA THR A 881 -27.29 58.95 61.69
C THR A 881 -26.62 60.08 62.46
N VAL A 882 -27.12 61.30 62.24
CA VAL A 882 -26.72 62.50 62.98
C VAL A 882 -27.92 63.30 63.47
N THR A 883 -27.71 64.00 64.58
CA THR A 883 -28.57 65.09 65.05
C THR A 883 -27.95 66.43 64.68
N LEU A 884 -28.74 67.31 64.04
CA LEU A 884 -28.38 68.71 63.83
C LEU A 884 -28.55 69.46 65.17
N THR A 885 -27.45 69.90 65.77
CA THR A 885 -27.44 70.45 67.13
C THR A 885 -27.38 71.98 67.20
N ALA A 886 -26.76 72.66 66.22
CA ALA A 886 -26.77 74.12 66.12
C ALA A 886 -26.35 74.64 64.73
N ALA A 887 -26.56 75.93 64.47
CA ALA A 887 -25.72 76.69 63.54
C ALA A 887 -24.34 77.00 64.16
N THR A 888 -23.34 77.28 63.32
CA THR A 888 -22.04 77.79 63.80
C THR A 888 -22.17 79.20 64.38
N ASN A 889 -23.05 80.03 63.84
CA ASN A 889 -23.47 81.32 64.41
C ASN A 889 -24.99 81.47 64.26
N LYS A 890 -25.74 81.65 65.37
CA LYS A 890 -27.21 81.72 65.37
C LYS A 890 -27.77 83.13 65.08
N THR A 891 -26.99 84.20 65.26
CA THR A 891 -27.52 85.58 65.20
C THR A 891 -27.67 86.11 63.76
N THR A 892 -27.03 85.46 62.79
CA THR A 892 -26.97 85.90 61.38
C THR A 892 -27.78 85.03 60.42
N VAL A 893 -28.30 83.87 60.84
CA VAL A 893 -29.04 82.95 59.95
C VAL A 893 -30.39 83.57 59.56
N THR A 894 -30.56 83.84 58.26
CA THR A 894 -31.82 84.36 57.69
C THR A 894 -32.69 83.28 57.05
N SER A 895 -32.11 82.17 56.59
CA SER A 895 -32.81 80.98 56.15
C SER A 895 -32.03 79.73 56.54
N LEU A 896 -32.75 78.63 56.79
CA LEU A 896 -32.19 77.34 57.16
C LEU A 896 -32.76 76.25 56.25
N THR A 897 -31.87 75.51 55.60
CA THR A 897 -32.19 74.21 55.00
C THR A 897 -31.49 73.14 55.82
N VAL A 898 -32.25 72.32 56.53
CA VAL A 898 -31.75 71.10 57.17
C VAL A 898 -31.60 70.05 56.07
N PRO A 899 -30.38 69.66 55.68
CA PRO A 899 -30.21 68.73 54.58
C PRO A 899 -30.70 67.33 54.98
N SER A 900 -31.06 66.50 54.01
CA SER A 900 -31.47 65.12 54.30
C SER A 900 -30.28 64.27 54.74
N THR A 901 -29.11 64.51 54.16
CA THR A 901 -27.85 63.86 54.51
C THR A 901 -26.73 64.91 54.64
N VAL A 902 -25.67 64.58 55.38
CA VAL A 902 -24.47 65.42 55.52
C VAL A 902 -23.22 64.58 55.31
N LYS A 903 -22.20 65.12 54.63
CA LYS A 903 -20.90 64.47 54.48
C LYS A 903 -19.98 64.87 55.65
N ILE A 904 -19.44 63.89 56.36
CA ILE A 904 -18.43 64.05 57.41
C ILE A 904 -17.34 62.99 57.14
N GLY A 905 -16.07 63.39 57.05
CA GLY A 905 -14.96 62.47 56.76
C GLY A 905 -15.14 61.60 55.52
N GLY A 906 -15.69 62.17 54.45
CA GLY A 906 -15.99 61.46 53.20
C GLY A 906 -17.25 60.57 53.21
N LYS A 907 -17.88 60.33 54.38
CA LYS A 907 -19.06 59.46 54.51
C LYS A 907 -20.35 60.27 54.69
N SER A 908 -21.45 59.75 54.14
CA SER A 908 -22.76 60.41 54.15
C SER A 908 -23.65 59.89 55.28
N PHE A 909 -23.97 60.75 56.25
CA PHE A 909 -24.84 60.44 57.38
C PHE A 909 -26.26 60.95 57.15
N LYS A 910 -27.29 60.21 57.58
CA LYS A 910 -28.69 60.68 57.53
C LYS A 910 -28.97 61.65 58.67
N VAL A 911 -29.51 62.83 58.36
CA VAL A 911 -29.94 63.80 59.39
C VAL A 911 -31.34 63.41 59.86
N THR A 912 -31.42 62.80 61.04
CA THR A 912 -32.68 62.22 61.57
C THR A 912 -33.33 63.06 62.66
N ALA A 913 -32.58 63.96 63.30
CA ALA A 913 -33.13 64.80 64.37
C ALA A 913 -32.62 66.24 64.32
N ILE A 914 -33.43 67.16 64.85
CA ILE A 914 -33.05 68.53 65.19
C ILE A 914 -33.05 68.63 66.71
N GLY A 915 -31.92 69.01 67.30
CA GLY A 915 -31.69 68.98 68.74
C GLY A 915 -32.53 69.99 69.55
N LYS A 916 -32.59 69.77 70.87
CA LYS A 916 -33.17 70.71 71.84
C LYS A 916 -32.51 72.09 71.71
N LYS A 917 -33.31 73.16 71.62
CA LYS A 917 -32.85 74.56 71.44
C LYS A 917 -31.91 74.83 70.24
N ALA A 918 -31.85 73.94 69.24
CA ALA A 918 -30.85 74.01 68.16
C ALA A 918 -30.81 75.37 67.43
N PHE A 919 -31.98 75.96 67.19
CA PHE A 919 -32.19 77.28 66.56
C PHE A 919 -33.14 78.15 67.40
N SER A 920 -33.19 77.97 68.72
CA SER A 920 -33.93 78.89 69.59
C SER A 920 -33.27 80.27 69.59
N GLY A 921 -34.08 81.33 69.54
CA GLY A 921 -33.62 82.72 69.60
C GLY A 921 -32.89 83.23 68.34
N ALA A 922 -32.97 82.52 67.22
CA ALA A 922 -32.45 82.96 65.92
C ALA A 922 -33.36 84.07 65.33
N LYS A 923 -33.34 85.26 65.95
CA LYS A 923 -34.22 86.41 65.65
C LYS A 923 -34.27 86.86 64.18
N LYS A 924 -33.27 86.52 63.36
CA LYS A 924 -33.22 86.85 61.92
C LYS A 924 -33.76 85.74 60.99
N LEU A 925 -34.02 84.54 61.50
CA LEU A 925 -34.42 83.37 60.70
C LEU A 925 -35.85 83.54 60.16
N LYS A 926 -36.00 83.68 58.83
CA LYS A 926 -37.28 83.89 58.14
C LYS A 926 -37.91 82.60 57.58
N LYS A 927 -37.08 81.64 57.14
CA LYS A 927 -37.54 80.43 56.43
C LYS A 927 -36.77 79.19 56.89
N VAL A 928 -37.49 78.11 57.20
CA VAL A 928 -36.94 76.79 57.51
C VAL A 928 -37.45 75.76 56.50
N VAL A 929 -36.55 74.96 55.93
CA VAL A 929 -36.86 73.78 55.12
C VAL A 929 -36.22 72.57 55.81
N ILE A 930 -37.00 71.51 56.06
CA ILE A 930 -36.57 70.33 56.81
C ILE A 930 -36.46 69.11 55.89
N GLY A 931 -35.28 68.48 55.90
CA GLY A 931 -34.93 67.31 55.10
C GLY A 931 -35.78 66.06 55.37
N LYS A 932 -35.85 65.16 54.38
CA LYS A 932 -36.86 64.09 54.31
C LYS A 932 -36.72 62.99 55.38
N TYR A 933 -35.54 62.84 55.98
CA TYR A 933 -35.25 61.81 56.98
C TYR A 933 -35.43 62.27 58.44
N VAL A 934 -35.80 63.53 58.69
CA VAL A 934 -36.00 64.01 60.06
C VAL A 934 -37.24 63.37 60.68
N THR A 935 -37.03 62.57 61.73
CA THR A 935 -38.06 61.91 62.54
C THR A 935 -38.42 62.71 63.80
N TYR A 936 -37.52 63.56 64.29
CA TYR A 936 -37.61 64.23 65.59
C TYR A 936 -37.22 65.71 65.54
N ILE A 937 -38.11 66.59 65.98
CA ILE A 937 -37.81 68.01 66.25
C ILE A 937 -37.85 68.22 67.77
N GLY A 938 -36.72 68.63 68.36
CA GLY A 938 -36.58 68.72 69.81
C GLY A 938 -37.36 69.83 70.51
N GLN A 939 -37.40 69.73 71.84
CA GLN A 939 -37.94 70.78 72.72
C GLN A 939 -37.30 72.14 72.38
N GLU A 940 -38.13 73.16 72.21
CA GLU A 940 -37.71 74.54 71.90
C GLU A 940 -36.78 74.66 70.67
N ALA A 941 -36.75 73.68 69.76
CA ALA A 941 -35.78 73.63 68.66
C ALA A 941 -35.74 74.89 67.79
N PHE A 942 -36.88 75.57 67.63
CA PHE A 942 -37.04 76.83 66.90
C PHE A 942 -37.70 77.94 67.73
N SER A 943 -37.81 77.82 69.06
CA SER A 943 -38.58 78.77 69.86
C SER A 943 -37.96 80.17 69.90
N GLY A 944 -38.78 81.20 69.72
CA GLY A 944 -38.40 82.62 69.83
C GLY A 944 -37.85 83.21 68.52
N ASN A 945 -38.13 82.59 67.39
CA ASN A 945 -37.71 83.03 66.07
C ASN A 945 -38.72 84.04 65.51
N THR A 946 -38.66 85.27 66.04
CA THR A 946 -39.65 86.34 65.76
C THR A 946 -39.74 86.79 64.30
N ALA A 947 -38.75 86.48 63.46
CA ALA A 947 -38.77 86.72 62.03
C ALA A 947 -39.30 85.53 61.18
N LEU A 948 -39.50 84.34 61.77
CA LEU A 948 -39.82 83.11 61.05
C LEU A 948 -41.23 83.21 60.46
N THR A 949 -41.35 83.22 59.14
CA THR A 949 -42.63 83.26 58.41
C THR A 949 -43.06 81.89 57.90
N THR A 950 -42.10 81.00 57.62
CA THR A 950 -42.37 79.80 56.82
C THR A 950 -41.55 78.60 57.29
N VAL A 951 -42.22 77.48 57.59
CA VAL A 951 -41.59 76.18 57.88
C VAL A 951 -42.10 75.14 56.89
N SER A 952 -41.22 74.48 56.15
CA SER A 952 -41.60 73.40 55.24
C SER A 952 -40.90 72.09 55.62
N CYS A 953 -41.65 71.16 56.19
CA CYS A 953 -41.20 69.79 56.43
C CYS A 953 -41.83 68.85 55.40
N SER A 954 -41.07 68.58 54.33
CA SER A 954 -41.39 67.56 53.32
C SER A 954 -41.21 66.12 53.83
N CYS A 955 -40.87 65.98 55.11
CA CYS A 955 -40.67 64.76 55.88
C CYS A 955 -41.99 63.96 56.06
N THR A 956 -42.12 62.79 55.45
CA THR A 956 -43.17 61.81 55.82
C THR A 956 -42.79 61.01 57.07
N SER A 957 -41.51 61.03 57.43
CA SER A 957 -40.90 60.30 58.54
C SER A 957 -41.04 60.99 59.91
N LEU A 958 -41.41 62.29 59.95
CA LEU A 958 -41.53 63.06 61.18
C LEU A 958 -42.55 62.44 62.13
N ASN A 959 -42.07 61.95 63.25
CA ASN A 959 -42.82 61.21 64.26
C ASN A 959 -42.97 62.01 65.56
N TYR A 960 -42.18 63.06 65.78
CA TYR A 960 -42.22 63.83 67.02
C TYR A 960 -41.88 65.32 66.83
N ILE A 961 -42.69 66.20 67.44
CA ILE A 961 -42.40 67.63 67.59
C ILE A 961 -42.42 67.96 69.09
N GLY A 962 -41.32 68.49 69.62
CA GLY A 962 -41.14 68.71 71.05
C GLY A 962 -41.98 69.83 71.66
N LYS A 963 -42.04 69.84 72.99
CA LYS A 963 -42.66 70.92 73.79
C LYS A 963 -42.08 72.27 73.37
N LYS A 964 -42.95 73.25 73.14
CA LYS A 964 -42.57 74.61 72.70
C LYS A 964 -41.71 74.68 71.43
N ALA A 965 -41.72 73.68 70.53
CA ALA A 965 -40.80 73.62 69.38
C ALA A 965 -40.75 74.90 68.52
N PHE A 966 -41.90 75.52 68.22
CA PHE A 966 -42.06 76.78 67.49
C PHE A 966 -42.74 77.87 68.35
N TYR A 967 -42.54 77.80 69.69
CA TYR A 967 -43.17 78.72 70.63
C TYR A 967 -42.65 80.14 70.44
N GLY A 968 -43.55 81.11 70.30
CA GLY A 968 -43.18 82.53 70.20
C GLY A 968 -42.74 82.98 68.81
N ASP A 969 -42.92 82.15 67.78
CA ASP A 969 -42.58 82.46 66.39
C ASP A 969 -43.67 83.34 65.76
N LYS A 970 -43.82 84.56 66.28
CA LYS A 970 -44.99 85.46 66.07
C LYS A 970 -45.36 85.72 64.61
N LYS A 971 -44.41 85.65 63.68
CA LYS A 971 -44.62 85.88 62.24
C LYS A 971 -44.94 84.61 61.44
N LEU A 972 -44.91 83.42 62.06
CA LEU A 972 -45.06 82.14 61.38
C LEU A 972 -46.47 82.02 60.82
N SER A 973 -46.57 82.12 59.49
CA SER A 973 -47.82 82.28 58.73
C SER A 973 -48.08 81.12 57.78
N SER A 974 -47.08 80.29 57.51
CA SER A 974 -47.24 79.05 56.75
C SER A 974 -46.36 77.93 57.28
N VAL A 975 -46.97 76.77 57.52
CA VAL A 975 -46.28 75.53 57.90
C VAL A 975 -46.72 74.40 56.98
N THR A 976 -45.80 73.64 56.41
CA THR A 976 -46.09 72.38 55.70
C THR A 976 -45.58 71.20 56.50
N LEU A 977 -46.44 70.22 56.75
CA LEU A 977 -46.11 68.97 57.44
C LEU A 977 -46.60 67.80 56.58
N LYS A 978 -45.72 67.08 55.88
CA LYS A 978 -46.13 65.92 55.05
C LYS A 978 -46.35 64.62 55.84
N THR A 979 -46.11 64.60 57.14
CA THR A 979 -46.30 63.41 57.99
C THR A 979 -47.77 63.16 58.31
N THR A 980 -48.14 61.89 58.42
CA THR A 980 -49.43 61.41 58.96
C THR A 980 -49.31 60.91 60.42
N LYS A 981 -48.09 60.89 60.99
CA LYS A 981 -47.73 60.14 62.21
C LYS A 981 -47.87 60.93 63.52
N LEU A 982 -48.08 62.24 63.45
CA LEU A 982 -48.26 63.08 64.64
C LEU A 982 -49.60 62.82 65.33
N THR A 983 -49.53 62.78 66.66
CA THR A 983 -50.65 62.61 67.61
C THR A 983 -50.50 63.63 68.74
N SER A 984 -51.46 63.65 69.67
CA SER A 984 -51.40 64.41 70.92
C SER A 984 -50.16 64.04 71.77
N SER A 985 -49.83 62.76 71.92
CA SER A 985 -48.64 62.31 72.66
C SER A 985 -47.32 62.63 71.95
N LYS A 986 -47.33 62.73 70.62
CA LYS A 986 -46.16 62.98 69.77
C LYS A 986 -45.93 64.45 69.39
N THR A 987 -46.84 65.33 69.80
CA THR A 987 -46.72 66.78 69.62
C THR A 987 -46.74 67.41 71.01
N GLY A 988 -45.62 67.98 71.44
CA GLY A 988 -45.48 68.53 72.79
C GLY A 988 -46.45 69.69 73.07
N SER A 989 -46.72 69.95 74.35
CA SER A 989 -47.53 71.09 74.74
C SER A 989 -46.91 72.42 74.26
N ASP A 990 -47.77 73.38 73.94
CA ASP A 990 -47.40 74.70 73.42
C ASP A 990 -46.48 74.69 72.17
N ALA A 991 -46.39 73.58 71.43
CA ALA A 991 -45.47 73.43 70.28
C ALA A 991 -45.66 74.52 69.20
N PHE A 992 -46.87 75.03 69.04
CA PHE A 992 -47.23 76.08 68.08
C PHE A 992 -47.88 77.31 68.75
N LYS A 993 -47.62 77.54 70.04
CA LYS A 993 -48.20 78.68 70.77
C LYS A 993 -47.52 79.99 70.42
N ASN A 994 -48.32 81.06 70.34
CA ASN A 994 -47.89 82.41 69.96
C ASN A 994 -47.31 82.54 68.53
N ILE A 995 -47.77 81.70 67.60
CA ILE A 995 -47.61 81.91 66.15
C ILE A 995 -48.71 82.82 65.59
N LYS A 996 -48.68 83.18 64.30
CA LYS A 996 -49.75 83.97 63.67
C LYS A 996 -51.08 83.21 63.75
N SER A 997 -52.11 83.85 64.32
CA SER A 997 -53.44 83.22 64.54
C SER A 997 -54.13 82.72 63.27
N THR A 998 -53.76 83.26 62.11
CA THR A 998 -54.24 82.85 60.76
C THR A 998 -53.23 82.00 59.98
N CYS A 999 -52.27 81.36 60.67
CA CYS A 999 -51.26 80.50 60.03
C CYS A 999 -51.91 79.39 59.18
N LYS A 1000 -51.42 79.24 57.95
CA LYS A 1000 -51.86 78.20 56.99
C LYS A 1000 -51.03 76.94 57.17
N PHE A 1001 -51.67 75.83 57.51
CA PHE A 1001 -51.02 74.53 57.68
C PHE A 1001 -51.35 73.61 56.51
N LYS A 1002 -50.35 73.25 55.70
CA LYS A 1002 -50.52 72.27 54.62
C LYS A 1002 -50.14 70.87 55.11
N VAL A 1003 -51.09 69.93 55.07
CA VAL A 1003 -50.98 68.58 55.67
C VAL A 1003 -51.55 67.52 54.72
N PRO A 1004 -51.29 66.20 54.90
CA PRO A 1004 -51.86 65.18 54.03
C PRO A 1004 -53.39 65.20 54.07
N ALA A 1005 -54.04 64.99 52.92
CA ALA A 1005 -55.50 65.07 52.77
C ALA A 1005 -56.26 64.31 53.87
N SER A 1006 -55.84 63.07 54.15
CA SER A 1006 -56.43 62.19 55.15
C SER A 1006 -56.29 62.66 56.61
N LYS A 1007 -55.54 63.74 56.87
CA LYS A 1007 -55.31 64.29 58.22
C LYS A 1007 -55.82 65.71 58.41
N VAL A 1008 -56.41 66.37 57.41
CA VAL A 1008 -56.88 67.78 57.51
C VAL A 1008 -57.76 68.02 58.75
N LYS A 1009 -58.85 67.25 58.92
CA LYS A 1009 -59.76 67.37 60.09
C LYS A 1009 -59.05 67.05 61.41
N THR A 1010 -58.25 65.97 61.46
CA THR A 1010 -57.54 65.54 62.66
C THR A 1010 -56.46 66.53 63.08
N TYR A 1011 -55.73 67.10 62.12
CA TYR A 1011 -54.62 68.03 62.40
C TYR A 1011 -55.13 69.44 62.73
N GLN A 1012 -56.30 69.87 62.24
CA GLN A 1012 -56.97 71.07 62.76
C GLN A 1012 -57.19 70.94 64.28
N LYS A 1013 -57.79 69.84 64.74
CA LYS A 1013 -57.99 69.57 66.18
C LYS A 1013 -56.66 69.46 66.94
N LEU A 1014 -55.70 68.70 66.41
CA LEU A 1014 -54.39 68.51 67.04
C LEU A 1014 -53.62 69.84 67.20
N LEU A 1015 -53.49 70.63 66.14
CA LEU A 1015 -52.69 71.87 66.16
C LEU A 1015 -53.28 72.91 67.13
N ILE A 1016 -54.61 73.05 67.16
CA ILE A 1016 -55.30 73.90 68.15
C ILE A 1016 -55.01 73.40 69.58
N SER A 1017 -55.11 72.09 69.83
CA SER A 1017 -54.74 71.50 71.15
C SER A 1017 -53.26 71.67 71.54
N ARG A 1018 -52.41 72.15 70.62
CA ARG A 1018 -50.97 72.39 70.82
C ARG A 1018 -50.58 73.87 70.70
N GLY A 1019 -51.57 74.75 70.87
CA GLY A 1019 -51.39 76.19 71.04
C GLY A 1019 -51.51 77.02 69.77
N ALA A 1020 -51.74 76.41 68.60
CA ALA A 1020 -52.06 77.17 67.40
C ALA A 1020 -53.44 77.86 67.56
N GLY A 1021 -53.59 79.08 67.05
CA GLY A 1021 -54.83 79.86 67.24
C GLY A 1021 -56.06 79.22 66.59
N SER A 1022 -57.25 79.50 67.12
CA SER A 1022 -58.52 78.95 66.59
C SER A 1022 -58.81 79.32 65.12
N LYS A 1023 -58.21 80.42 64.63
CA LYS A 1023 -58.38 80.94 63.25
C LYS A 1023 -57.39 80.35 62.22
N ILE A 1024 -56.62 79.29 62.56
CA ILE A 1024 -55.73 78.63 61.59
C ILE A 1024 -56.52 77.96 60.46
N LYS A 1025 -55.93 77.91 59.27
CA LYS A 1025 -56.48 77.18 58.12
C LYS A 1025 -55.60 75.96 57.82
N VAL A 1026 -56.10 74.76 58.11
CA VAL A 1026 -55.47 73.51 57.66
C VAL A 1026 -56.00 73.12 56.27
N THR A 1027 -55.12 72.85 55.31
CA THR A 1027 -55.45 72.45 53.93
C THR A 1027 -54.69 71.19 53.50
N LYS A 1028 -55.18 70.54 52.44
CA LYS A 1028 -54.43 69.56 51.64
C LYS A 1028 -53.21 70.21 50.96
#